data_AF-A0A9W9J4H3-F1
#
_entry.id   AF-A0A9W9J4H3-F1
#
_cell.length_a   1.000
_cell.length_b   1.000
_cell.length_c   1.000
_cell.angle_alpha   90.00
_cell.angle_beta   90.00
_cell.angle_gamma   90.00
#
_symmetry.space_group_name_H-M   'P 1'
#
loop_
_entity.id
_entity.type
_entity.pdbx_description
1 polymer ?
#
loop_
_entity_poly.entity_id
_entity_poly.type
_entity_poly.pdbx_seq_one_letter_code
_entity_poly.pdbx_strand_id
1 'polypeptide(L)'
;MEVCDETVIGNKAVENATPSQPRRCRLLLSTDSAFASTVLPSLVLNPYIELRLITDEPSALLTGTNKIPHYMDTVDSQTFDKKSCARKWLKAKTAELCEWADMLLVAPIDAGTLGAMLAGLTNTLTLALLRGWVSNKPVVLIPGMTVSEWDHPLSTRQLDEICRHWPWIRTVKPVLWKSNGPEDLTILPWDGLKELHQTLEITLKLPPWAATMSNTAIAHGAAVPAKTTSKSTSGNAIGSTPPTKHTGNADFLPLEIWLNVFEDQLRDWETAKTVGIPTHLPVPQEWQSHLPKMSTTASLEYTILRGSFAAIKKRIDALPRWKPLSDLACHLIVKFSRTDILSYLTENHLDLLWTTSRLTNIPYRASAIYGNPNVLTWWRDAPALPNKEYMADAMDGASRAGFVDVLDWWLHSGLPLRYSERALEAASAEGRVAVLDWWKVASANAPNSNPLPLKVGKSVLLAAQSGRTASLAWWDASGIPYSHAENVARIASTHGHVHVLKFWYKLKGPKMIFDNQVLVGPTKNGHDHILQWWKSCGLRVEFKTCDIEEALEDADPSSGAEGRVRRWWERNGLNLGVGTTSPNTCPILLMPARWALRRALCGSKPRAISTHTQQPSNSYNRIPSSGINGPQRITRKRQSIGQNVRSNIQSRSIMTDSIPSFAVPPLLFIGLLLGLWTWKCFWIIIMQNKLLYLSWLPPFTRSDAISDYEAECRPVRWEEKQIRSLDGTKLAVCEGHIPVPHKNDKSFLSPDALKNEGQEKLAPKRKKSVVICYFQGNGGSTPMRLPLLSHVLRAMTETSRSTSSPMSDSEVSQYTIAALSYRGYWTSSGRATQSGIEMDAQAFLNWVSETHASPETDLEIVIWGHSLGAAVASSAVSTYIARQHEGQTSNPSSNRPLAPITRLILEAPTSSIKDMLISLYPQKWLPYRYLWPFSWNTWDIKAKMKQMTTWRDQPGSQIPNSGDTPIPRSLPPIFLLSAEKDEVIPSYVPDQLEQHAKSLGLEMERKDVLGAMHIESPLKLDGRKAMVQFILNGTTLPRT
;
A
#
# COMPACT_ATOMS: atom_id res chain seq x y z
N MET A 1 -39.32 -45.78 18.89
CA MET A 1 -39.18 -47.15 19.42
C MET A 1 -37.70 -47.37 19.58
N GLU A 2 -37.08 -47.62 20.72
CA GLU A 2 -37.43 -47.90 22.13
C GLU A 2 -36.11 -47.66 22.90
N VAL A 3 -36.10 -46.88 24.00
CA VAL A 3 -35.99 -47.33 25.42
C VAL A 3 -34.55 -47.75 25.82
N CYS A 4 -33.85 -46.87 26.56
CA CYS A 4 -33.35 -47.05 27.96
C CYS A 4 -32.05 -47.87 28.08
N ASP A 5 -31.11 -47.71 29.01
CA ASP A 5 -31.11 -47.12 30.36
C ASP A 5 -29.66 -46.87 30.83
N GLU A 6 -29.53 -46.04 31.86
CA GLU A 6 -28.32 -45.77 32.63
C GLU A 6 -27.80 -47.01 33.39
N THR A 7 -26.48 -47.11 33.58
CA THR A 7 -25.90 -47.87 34.70
C THR A 7 -24.79 -47.07 35.41
N VAL A 8 -24.99 -46.95 36.72
CA VAL A 8 -24.14 -46.33 37.72
C VAL A 8 -23.15 -47.35 38.29
N ILE A 9 -21.87 -46.99 38.35
CA ILE A 9 -20.82 -47.56 39.23
C ILE A 9 -19.89 -46.37 39.52
N GLY A 10 -19.49 -45.96 40.72
CA GLY A 10 -19.55 -46.46 42.09
C GLY A 10 -18.46 -45.68 42.83
N ASN A 11 -18.81 -44.92 43.88
CA ASN A 11 -17.88 -44.09 44.65
C ASN A 11 -17.03 -44.93 45.62
N LYS A 12 -15.74 -44.59 45.76
CA LYS A 12 -15.01 -44.43 47.04
C LYS A 12 -13.56 -44.02 46.80
N ALA A 13 -13.17 -42.82 47.23
CA ALA A 13 -12.43 -42.62 48.49
C ALA A 13 -11.71 -41.25 48.55
N VAL A 14 -11.68 -40.74 49.78
CA VAL A 14 -10.76 -39.75 50.40
C VAL A 14 -11.21 -38.28 50.43
N GLU A 15 -11.30 -37.85 51.68
CA GLU A 15 -11.78 -36.60 52.26
C GLU A 15 -10.80 -35.43 52.10
N ASN A 16 -11.32 -34.23 52.41
CA ASN A 16 -10.63 -32.99 52.76
C ASN A 16 -9.99 -32.17 51.63
N ALA A 17 -10.82 -31.41 50.92
CA ALA A 17 -10.42 -30.13 50.32
C ALA A 17 -11.27 -28.99 50.91
N THR A 18 -10.60 -28.08 51.61
CA THR A 18 -11.08 -26.75 52.03
C THR A 18 -11.87 -26.04 50.93
N PRO A 19 -12.85 -25.17 51.26
CA PRO A 19 -13.65 -24.47 50.25
C PRO A 19 -12.74 -23.65 49.33
N SER A 20 -12.61 -24.12 48.08
CA SER A 20 -11.81 -23.45 47.06
C SER A 20 -12.34 -22.04 46.79
N GLN A 21 -11.44 -21.06 46.74
CA GLN A 21 -11.77 -19.68 46.41
C GLN A 21 -12.50 -19.61 45.03
N PRO A 22 -13.50 -18.74 44.86
CA PRO A 22 -14.18 -18.60 43.58
C PRO A 22 -13.19 -18.20 42.48
N ARG A 23 -13.21 -18.95 41.37
CA ARG A 23 -12.34 -18.73 40.20
C ARG A 23 -12.57 -17.31 39.65
N ARG A 24 -11.50 -16.53 39.47
CA ARG A 24 -11.55 -15.18 38.87
C ARG A 24 -12.04 -15.26 37.43
N CYS A 25 -12.92 -14.33 37.05
CA CYS A 25 -13.44 -14.22 35.70
C CYS A 25 -12.43 -13.51 34.79
N ARG A 26 -12.17 -14.08 33.62
CA ARG A 26 -11.15 -13.59 32.68
C ARG A 26 -11.78 -12.62 31.68
N LEU A 27 -11.48 -11.34 31.82
CA LEU A 27 -11.97 -10.27 30.97
C LEU A 27 -10.87 -9.85 29.98
N LEU A 28 -11.21 -9.83 28.70
CA LEU A 28 -10.36 -9.26 27.65
C LEU A 28 -10.92 -7.88 27.26
N LEU A 29 -10.10 -6.84 27.44
CA LEU A 29 -10.47 -5.46 27.11
C LEU A 29 -9.71 -5.00 25.87
N SER A 30 -10.45 -4.62 24.83
CA SER A 30 -9.93 -3.95 23.65
C SER A 30 -10.30 -2.47 23.68
N THR A 31 -9.32 -1.58 23.69
CA THR A 31 -9.54 -0.16 23.98
C THR A 31 -8.43 0.73 23.46
N ASP A 32 -8.77 1.98 23.17
CA ASP A 32 -7.78 3.02 22.88
C ASP A 32 -7.14 3.56 24.18
N SER A 33 -6.00 4.24 24.06
CA SER A 33 -5.27 4.77 25.22
C SER A 33 -6.04 5.86 25.96
N ALA A 34 -6.85 6.66 25.25
CA ALA A 34 -7.57 7.81 25.79
C ALA A 34 -8.80 7.41 26.64
N PHE A 35 -9.54 6.39 26.24
CA PHE A 35 -10.73 5.93 26.94
C PHE A 35 -10.41 5.00 28.09
N ALA A 36 -9.33 4.25 27.99
CA ALA A 36 -9.00 3.22 28.95
C ALA A 36 -8.69 3.78 30.36
N SER A 37 -8.26 5.05 30.50
CA SER A 37 -8.16 5.71 31.81
C SER A 37 -9.50 5.85 32.55
N THR A 38 -10.62 5.79 31.83
CA THR A 38 -11.97 5.91 32.38
C THR A 38 -12.47 4.60 32.98
N VAL A 39 -12.13 3.46 32.36
CA VAL A 39 -12.68 2.14 32.72
C VAL A 39 -11.68 1.31 33.54
N LEU A 40 -10.38 1.41 33.24
CA LEU A 40 -9.33 0.56 33.81
C LEU A 40 -9.21 0.63 35.35
N PRO A 41 -9.26 1.81 36.02
CA PRO A 41 -9.15 1.88 37.47
C PRO A 41 -10.22 1.06 38.21
N SER A 42 -11.45 1.07 37.67
CA SER A 42 -12.55 0.32 38.26
C SER A 42 -12.36 -1.20 38.10
N LEU A 43 -11.93 -1.65 36.92
CA LEU A 43 -11.75 -3.08 36.61
C LEU A 43 -10.58 -3.72 37.38
N VAL A 44 -9.47 -2.99 37.53
CA VAL A 44 -8.25 -3.49 38.20
C VAL A 44 -8.43 -3.63 39.71
N LEU A 45 -9.26 -2.77 40.33
CA LEU A 45 -9.55 -2.83 41.76
C LEU A 45 -10.48 -4.00 42.15
N ASN A 46 -11.11 -4.67 41.17
CA ASN A 46 -12.04 -5.77 41.45
C ASN A 46 -11.28 -7.11 41.63
N PRO A 47 -11.30 -7.74 42.82
CA PRO A 47 -10.55 -8.96 43.10
C PRO A 47 -11.06 -10.20 42.35
N TYR A 48 -12.26 -10.13 41.76
CA TYR A 48 -12.90 -11.22 41.04
C TYR A 48 -12.61 -11.22 39.53
N ILE A 49 -11.91 -10.22 39.00
CA ILE A 49 -11.62 -10.07 37.56
C ILE A 49 -10.11 -10.24 37.31
N GLU A 50 -9.77 -11.07 36.33
CA GLU A 50 -8.44 -11.18 35.75
C GLU A 50 -8.46 -10.51 34.37
N LEU A 51 -7.65 -9.46 34.18
CA LEU A 51 -7.71 -8.62 32.98
C LEU A 51 -6.55 -8.91 32.02
N ARG A 52 -6.84 -8.88 30.71
CA ARG A 52 -5.85 -8.72 29.63
C ARG A 52 -6.26 -7.55 28.72
N LEU A 53 -5.28 -6.84 28.19
CA LEU A 53 -5.49 -5.60 27.44
C LEU A 53 -5.05 -5.71 25.98
N ILE A 54 -5.84 -5.18 25.06
CA ILE A 54 -5.51 -4.94 23.66
C ILE A 54 -5.61 -3.44 23.41
N THR A 55 -4.52 -2.79 22.98
CA THR A 55 -4.47 -1.36 22.68
C THR A 55 -3.41 -1.05 21.62
N ASP A 56 -3.41 0.13 21.00
CA ASP A 56 -2.49 0.50 19.90
C ASP A 56 -1.21 1.22 20.38
N GLU A 57 -1.18 1.76 21.61
CA GLU A 57 0.03 2.35 22.18
C GLU A 57 0.58 1.50 23.34
N PRO A 58 1.85 1.06 23.28
CA PRO A 58 2.47 0.31 24.38
C PRO A 58 2.72 1.16 25.65
N SER A 59 2.44 2.47 25.62
CA SER A 59 2.98 3.44 26.58
C SER A 59 1.95 4.06 27.54
N ALA A 60 0.65 3.77 27.42
CA ALA A 60 -0.35 4.63 28.05
C ALA A 60 -0.97 4.15 29.37
N LEU A 61 -0.95 2.87 29.76
CA LEU A 61 -1.79 2.42 30.88
C LEU A 61 -1.24 1.31 31.77
N LEU A 62 -0.01 1.44 32.30
CA LEU A 62 0.39 0.70 33.51
C LEU A 62 1.37 1.52 34.39
N THR A 63 1.02 2.74 34.78
CA THR A 63 1.56 3.33 36.01
C THR A 63 1.02 2.54 37.22
N GLY A 64 1.70 1.47 37.60
CA GLY A 64 1.54 0.82 38.92
C GLY A 64 1.21 -0.67 38.96
N THR A 65 0.95 -1.35 37.83
CA THR A 65 0.62 -2.78 37.83
C THR A 65 1.38 -3.56 36.75
N ASN A 66 2.65 -3.87 37.01
CA ASN A 66 3.52 -4.74 36.18
C ASN A 66 3.05 -6.22 36.06
N LYS A 67 1.74 -6.49 36.03
CA LYS A 67 1.17 -7.85 36.04
C LYS A 67 0.03 -8.10 35.05
N ILE A 68 -0.40 -7.12 34.25
CA ILE A 68 -1.51 -7.29 33.30
C ILE A 68 -0.94 -7.55 31.89
N PRO A 69 -1.20 -8.72 31.26
CA PRO A 69 -0.72 -8.99 29.90
C PRO A 69 -1.37 -8.07 28.87
N HIS A 70 -0.54 -7.53 27.97
CA HIS A 70 -0.89 -6.53 26.97
C HIS A 70 -0.55 -7.01 25.55
N TYR A 71 -1.40 -6.68 24.58
CA TYR A 71 -1.25 -7.02 23.16
C TYR A 71 -1.53 -5.81 22.27
N MET A 72 -0.80 -5.72 21.14
CA MET A 72 -1.03 -4.66 20.14
C MET A 72 -2.17 -5.07 19.20
N ASP A 73 -3.07 -4.14 18.89
CA ASP A 73 -4.19 -4.41 17.97
C ASP A 73 -3.76 -4.40 16.49
N THR A 74 -2.82 -3.50 16.16
CA THR A 74 -2.22 -3.36 14.84
C THR A 74 -0.99 -4.25 14.65
N VAL A 75 -0.91 -4.90 13.48
CA VAL A 75 0.17 -5.84 13.15
C VAL A 75 1.22 -5.12 12.29
N ASP A 76 2.17 -4.44 12.93
CA ASP A 76 3.25 -3.75 12.21
C ASP A 76 4.24 -4.74 11.59
N SER A 77 4.52 -4.55 10.30
CA SER A 77 5.46 -5.36 9.53
C SER A 77 6.91 -5.31 10.05
N GLN A 78 7.24 -4.33 10.90
CA GLN A 78 8.57 -4.15 11.49
C GLN A 78 8.80 -5.03 12.74
N THR A 79 7.72 -5.55 13.35
CA THR A 79 7.77 -6.26 14.64
C THR A 79 8.01 -7.76 14.50
N PHE A 80 7.99 -8.30 13.28
CA PHE A 80 8.10 -9.74 13.03
C PHE A 80 9.37 -10.09 12.26
N ASP A 81 10.13 -11.06 12.79
CA ASP A 81 11.24 -11.69 12.08
C ASP A 81 10.78 -12.31 10.76
N LYS A 82 11.66 -12.29 9.75
CA LYS A 82 11.46 -12.81 8.37
C LYS A 82 10.86 -14.23 8.26
N LYS A 83 10.80 -15.00 9.35
CA LYS A 83 10.23 -16.36 9.40
C LYS A 83 8.77 -16.44 9.89
N SER A 84 8.24 -15.45 10.60
CA SER A 84 6.86 -15.50 11.14
C SER A 84 5.96 -14.49 10.43
N CYS A 85 5.05 -14.98 9.59
CA CYS A 85 4.09 -14.13 8.89
C CYS A 85 3.08 -13.55 9.90
N ALA A 86 2.87 -12.24 9.85
CA ALA A 86 1.83 -11.47 10.58
C ALA A 86 0.49 -12.21 10.69
N ARG A 87 0.01 -12.85 9.60
CA ARG A 87 -1.25 -13.61 9.60
C ARG A 87 -1.22 -14.89 10.44
N LYS A 88 -0.07 -15.60 10.48
CA LYS A 88 0.07 -16.82 11.31
C LYS A 88 0.05 -16.46 12.79
N TRP A 89 0.74 -15.39 13.16
CA TRP A 89 0.71 -14.86 14.53
C TRP A 89 -0.70 -14.41 14.93
N LEU A 90 -1.39 -13.64 14.07
CA LEU A 90 -2.76 -13.16 14.34
C LEU A 90 -3.72 -14.33 14.61
N LYS A 91 -3.72 -15.33 13.72
CA LYS A 91 -4.56 -16.54 13.90
C LYS A 91 -4.25 -17.29 15.19
N ALA A 92 -2.97 -17.48 15.50
CA ALA A 92 -2.55 -18.18 16.72
C ALA A 92 -2.93 -17.40 17.99
N LYS A 93 -2.74 -16.08 18.00
CA LYS A 93 -3.08 -15.23 19.14
C LYS A 93 -4.57 -15.05 19.33
N THR A 94 -5.35 -14.93 18.27
CA THR A 94 -6.81 -14.94 18.34
C THR A 94 -7.31 -16.23 18.99
N ALA A 95 -6.80 -17.40 18.58
CA ALA A 95 -7.19 -18.68 19.18
C ALA A 95 -6.84 -18.75 20.68
N GLU A 96 -5.61 -18.36 21.06
CA GLU A 96 -5.17 -18.33 22.46
C GLU A 96 -6.05 -17.42 23.34
N LEU A 97 -6.37 -16.22 22.85
CA LEU A 97 -7.16 -15.24 23.60
C LEU A 97 -8.64 -15.62 23.66
N CYS A 98 -9.20 -16.18 22.59
CA CYS A 98 -10.56 -16.73 22.59
C CYS A 98 -10.72 -17.88 23.57
N GLU A 99 -9.71 -18.75 23.72
CA GLU A 99 -9.73 -19.83 24.71
C GLU A 99 -9.59 -19.30 26.14
N TRP A 100 -8.70 -18.33 26.35
CA TRP A 100 -8.42 -17.79 27.68
C TRP A 100 -9.58 -16.96 28.25
N ALA A 101 -10.17 -16.04 27.47
CA ALA A 101 -11.13 -15.06 27.97
C ALA A 101 -12.53 -15.64 28.16
N ASP A 102 -13.21 -15.26 29.24
CA ASP A 102 -14.61 -15.60 29.49
C ASP A 102 -15.56 -14.56 28.86
N MET A 103 -15.09 -13.33 28.67
CA MET A 103 -15.84 -12.20 28.11
C MET A 103 -14.92 -11.22 27.36
N LEU A 104 -15.45 -10.62 26.28
CA LEU A 104 -14.77 -9.55 25.51
C LEU A 104 -15.48 -8.20 25.72
N LEU A 105 -14.72 -7.17 26.04
CA LEU A 105 -15.17 -5.79 26.13
C LEU A 105 -14.44 -4.96 25.05
N VAL A 106 -15.18 -4.38 24.11
CA VAL A 106 -14.61 -3.49 23.07
C VAL A 106 -15.12 -2.08 23.31
N ALA A 107 -14.21 -1.15 23.63
CA ALA A 107 -14.58 0.20 24.01
C ALA A 107 -13.43 1.21 23.83
N PRO A 108 -13.61 2.31 23.08
CA PRO A 108 -14.70 2.59 22.16
C PRO A 108 -14.56 1.79 20.85
N ILE A 109 -15.68 1.43 20.21
CA ILE A 109 -15.69 0.94 18.83
C ILE A 109 -16.14 2.04 17.88
N ASP A 110 -15.27 2.44 16.95
CA ASP A 110 -15.57 3.49 15.96
C ASP A 110 -16.49 3.00 14.83
N ALA A 111 -17.05 3.94 14.08
CA ALA A 111 -17.98 3.64 12.98
C ALA A 111 -17.32 2.78 11.88
N GLY A 112 -16.02 2.96 11.65
CA GLY A 112 -15.23 2.19 10.68
C GLY A 112 -15.07 0.72 11.09
N THR A 113 -14.68 0.48 12.34
CA THR A 113 -14.48 -0.84 12.94
C THR A 113 -15.81 -1.57 13.10
N LEU A 114 -16.88 -0.86 13.46
CA LEU A 114 -18.24 -1.39 13.50
C LEU A 114 -18.68 -1.89 12.10
N GLY A 115 -18.41 -1.09 11.05
CA GLY A 115 -18.67 -1.49 9.68
C GLY A 115 -17.80 -2.66 9.21
N ALA A 116 -16.51 -2.66 9.56
CA ALA A 116 -15.57 -3.72 9.24
C ALA A 116 -15.94 -5.05 9.90
N MET A 117 -16.42 -5.00 11.14
CA MET A 117 -16.93 -6.16 11.89
C MET A 117 -18.12 -6.80 11.16
N LEU A 118 -19.11 -5.99 10.75
CA LEU A 118 -20.30 -6.48 10.04
C LEU A 118 -19.97 -6.97 8.62
N ALA A 119 -18.96 -6.39 7.97
CA ALA A 119 -18.44 -6.86 6.68
C ALA A 119 -17.56 -8.13 6.78
N GLY A 120 -17.22 -8.58 7.99
CA GLY A 120 -16.42 -9.78 8.22
C GLY A 120 -14.91 -9.60 7.95
N LEU A 121 -14.40 -8.38 8.02
CA LEU A 121 -12.97 -8.10 7.89
C LEU A 121 -12.20 -8.55 9.14
N THR A 122 -10.93 -8.94 8.99
CA THR A 122 -10.07 -9.48 10.06
C THR A 122 -8.63 -8.96 9.98
N ASN A 123 -8.50 -7.65 9.73
CA ASN A 123 -7.21 -6.97 9.56
C ASN A 123 -6.55 -6.53 10.88
N THR A 124 -7.29 -6.48 11.99
CA THR A 124 -6.77 -6.20 13.34
C THR A 124 -7.02 -7.38 14.28
N LEU A 125 -6.33 -7.43 15.43
CA LEU A 125 -6.52 -8.47 16.44
C LEU A 125 -7.96 -8.46 16.99
N THR A 126 -8.52 -7.28 17.23
CA THR A 126 -9.90 -7.07 17.68
C THR A 126 -10.91 -7.60 16.68
N LEU A 127 -10.74 -7.32 15.39
CA LEU A 127 -11.63 -7.81 14.34
C LEU A 127 -11.50 -9.33 14.14
N ALA A 128 -10.28 -9.86 14.22
CA ALA A 128 -10.04 -11.30 14.21
C ALA A 128 -10.69 -12.00 15.42
N LEU A 129 -10.63 -11.39 16.60
CA LEU A 129 -11.31 -11.86 17.82
C LEU A 129 -12.82 -11.85 17.67
N LEU A 130 -13.42 -10.75 17.23
CA LEU A 130 -14.87 -10.65 17.00
C LEU A 130 -15.36 -11.70 16.00
N ARG A 131 -14.56 -12.02 14.98
CA ARG A 131 -14.89 -13.06 13.99
C ARG A 131 -14.73 -14.49 14.52
N GLY A 132 -13.70 -14.71 15.33
CA GLY A 132 -13.34 -16.02 15.92
C GLY A 132 -13.97 -16.27 17.29
N TRP A 133 -14.80 -15.34 17.79
CA TRP A 133 -15.40 -15.42 19.11
C TRP A 133 -16.45 -16.52 19.17
N VAL A 134 -16.49 -17.23 20.30
CA VAL A 134 -17.46 -18.30 20.49
C VAL A 134 -18.80 -17.69 20.91
N SER A 135 -19.89 -17.98 20.18
CA SER A 135 -21.22 -17.38 20.41
C SER A 135 -21.84 -17.69 21.78
N ASN A 136 -21.22 -18.56 22.59
CA ASN A 136 -21.63 -18.84 23.97
C ASN A 136 -21.00 -17.89 25.01
N LYS A 137 -19.98 -17.10 24.62
CA LYS A 137 -19.30 -16.14 25.49
C LYS A 137 -19.83 -14.72 25.21
N PRO A 138 -20.17 -13.95 26.26
CA PRO A 138 -20.72 -12.61 26.09
C PRO A 138 -19.69 -11.61 25.55
N VAL A 139 -20.17 -10.64 24.77
CA VAL A 139 -19.40 -9.49 24.29
C VAL A 139 -20.11 -8.21 24.70
N VAL A 140 -19.39 -7.22 25.22
CA VAL A 140 -19.92 -5.87 25.44
C VAL A 140 -19.24 -4.88 24.50
N LEU A 141 -20.07 -4.10 23.81
CA LEU A 141 -19.63 -3.03 22.91
C LEU A 141 -20.00 -1.68 23.49
N ILE A 142 -19.04 -0.75 23.51
CA ILE A 142 -19.28 0.66 23.79
C ILE A 142 -18.99 1.41 22.50
N PRO A 143 -20.01 1.83 21.73
CA PRO A 143 -19.79 2.58 20.51
C PRO A 143 -19.10 3.91 20.81
N GLY A 144 -18.18 4.33 19.96
CA GLY A 144 -17.55 5.62 20.07
C GLY A 144 -17.33 6.29 18.73
N MET A 145 -18.07 7.36 18.45
CA MET A 145 -17.97 8.09 17.19
C MET A 145 -18.38 9.56 17.34
N THR A 146 -18.13 10.38 16.32
CA THR A 146 -18.59 11.77 16.32
C THR A 146 -20.12 11.84 16.35
N VAL A 147 -20.68 12.95 16.87
CA VAL A 147 -22.15 13.15 16.90
C VAL A 147 -22.77 12.96 15.51
N SER A 148 -22.11 13.46 14.45
CA SER A 148 -22.59 13.31 13.06
C SER A 148 -22.60 11.86 12.57
N GLU A 149 -21.65 11.04 13.00
CA GLU A 149 -21.63 9.61 12.66
C GLU A 149 -22.67 8.83 13.47
N TRP A 150 -22.91 9.21 14.72
CA TRP A 150 -23.92 8.58 15.56
C TRP A 150 -25.34 8.81 15.03
N ASP A 151 -25.64 10.05 14.61
CA ASP A 151 -26.94 10.43 14.05
C ASP A 151 -27.15 9.90 12.61
N HIS A 152 -26.12 9.31 12.00
CA HIS A 152 -26.21 8.79 10.64
C HIS A 152 -27.06 7.51 10.58
N PRO A 153 -28.00 7.36 9.62
CA PRO A 153 -28.91 6.21 9.57
C PRO A 153 -28.21 4.85 9.39
N LEU A 154 -26.98 4.84 8.88
CA LEU A 154 -26.17 3.60 8.82
C LEU A 154 -25.82 3.08 10.20
N SER A 155 -25.47 3.94 11.15
CA SER A 155 -25.11 3.55 12.52
C SER A 155 -26.29 2.91 13.22
N THR A 156 -27.49 3.48 13.06
CA THR A 156 -28.74 2.88 13.55
C THR A 156 -28.99 1.51 12.92
N ARG A 157 -28.84 1.38 11.59
CA ARG A 157 -29.03 0.10 10.89
C ARG A 157 -28.04 -0.96 11.36
N GLN A 158 -26.78 -0.60 11.55
CA GLN A 158 -25.72 -1.51 12.00
C GLN A 158 -25.97 -2.01 13.42
N LEU A 159 -26.38 -1.12 14.34
CA LEU A 159 -26.73 -1.51 15.71
C LEU A 159 -27.98 -2.39 15.75
N ASP A 160 -28.99 -2.10 14.94
CA ASP A 160 -30.17 -2.95 14.78
C ASP A 160 -29.81 -4.36 14.28
N GLU A 161 -28.87 -4.44 13.33
CA GLU A 161 -28.41 -5.71 12.75
C GLU A 161 -27.68 -6.56 13.78
N ILE A 162 -26.86 -5.95 14.64
CA ILE A 162 -26.18 -6.60 15.77
C ILE A 162 -27.22 -7.10 16.78
N CYS A 163 -28.16 -6.25 17.19
CA CYS A 163 -29.20 -6.62 18.16
C CYS A 163 -30.08 -7.78 17.66
N ARG A 164 -30.36 -7.86 16.35
CA ARG A 164 -31.20 -8.91 15.77
C ARG A 164 -30.47 -10.23 15.58
N HIS A 165 -29.23 -10.20 15.10
CA HIS A 165 -28.53 -11.42 14.69
C HIS A 165 -27.55 -11.94 15.74
N TRP A 166 -26.98 -11.08 16.58
CA TRP A 166 -25.87 -11.42 17.48
C TRP A 166 -26.27 -11.18 18.96
N PRO A 167 -27.18 -11.98 19.52
CA PRO A 167 -27.77 -11.76 20.86
C PRO A 167 -26.79 -11.90 22.03
N TRP A 168 -25.61 -12.48 21.79
CA TRP A 168 -24.52 -12.55 22.78
C TRP A 168 -23.75 -11.23 22.91
N ILE A 169 -24.02 -10.25 22.05
CA ILE A 169 -23.45 -8.91 22.10
C ILE A 169 -24.41 -7.94 22.78
N ARG A 170 -23.92 -7.21 23.79
CA ARG A 170 -24.65 -6.15 24.47
C ARG A 170 -24.01 -4.80 24.20
N THR A 171 -24.81 -3.84 23.77
CA THR A 171 -24.38 -2.46 23.52
C THR A 171 -24.67 -1.59 24.74
N VAL A 172 -23.66 -0.88 25.24
CA VAL A 172 -23.77 0.14 26.29
C VAL A 172 -23.78 1.52 25.66
N LYS A 173 -24.28 2.54 26.38
CA LYS A 173 -24.28 3.95 25.93
C LYS A 173 -22.98 4.39 25.24
N PRO A 174 -23.10 5.14 24.12
CA PRO A 174 -21.95 5.53 23.33
C PRO A 174 -21.13 6.64 23.98
N VAL A 175 -19.85 6.70 23.63
CA VAL A 175 -18.97 7.85 23.83
C VAL A 175 -19.09 8.73 22.59
N LEU A 176 -19.32 10.04 22.76
CA LEU A 176 -19.56 10.95 21.63
C LEU A 176 -18.55 12.09 21.60
N TRP A 177 -18.08 12.43 20.40
CA TRP A 177 -17.18 13.57 20.16
C TRP A 177 -17.87 14.67 19.37
N LYS A 178 -17.60 15.92 19.74
CA LYS A 178 -18.06 17.11 19.02
C LYS A 178 -16.87 17.86 18.41
N SER A 179 -17.00 18.25 17.14
CA SER A 179 -16.01 19.10 16.45
C SER A 179 -16.16 20.55 16.89
N ASN A 180 -15.05 21.15 17.34
CA ASN A 180 -14.94 22.57 17.68
C ASN A 180 -14.04 23.35 16.70
N GLY A 181 -13.56 22.71 15.62
CA GLY A 181 -12.66 23.27 14.62
C GLY A 181 -12.17 22.22 13.61
N PRO A 182 -11.29 22.60 12.66
CA PRO A 182 -10.80 21.70 11.61
C PRO A 182 -9.94 20.52 12.13
N GLU A 183 -9.37 20.61 13.33
CA GLU A 183 -8.53 19.55 13.92
C GLU A 183 -8.86 19.24 15.41
N ASP A 184 -9.83 19.92 16.03
CA ASP A 184 -10.17 19.75 17.45
C ASP A 184 -11.50 18.99 17.66
N LEU A 185 -11.40 17.82 18.31
CA LEU A 185 -12.54 17.02 18.79
C LEU A 185 -12.57 17.01 20.32
N THR A 186 -13.68 17.45 20.90
CA THR A 186 -13.91 17.36 22.36
C THR A 186 -14.83 16.21 22.69
N ILE A 187 -14.41 15.36 23.64
CA ILE A 187 -15.22 14.26 24.20
C ILE A 187 -16.36 14.87 25.04
N LEU A 188 -17.59 14.43 24.80
CA LEU A 188 -18.74 14.77 25.64
C LEU A 188 -18.72 13.95 26.94
N PRO A 189 -19.26 14.47 28.07
CA PRO A 189 -19.34 13.72 29.32
C PRO A 189 -20.05 12.37 29.12
N TRP A 190 -19.40 11.28 29.52
CA TRP A 190 -19.94 9.92 29.38
C TRP A 190 -20.41 9.37 30.73
N ASP A 191 -21.73 9.25 30.89
CA ASP A 191 -22.38 8.74 32.11
C ASP A 191 -22.64 7.21 32.05
N GLY A 192 -22.03 6.50 31.10
CA GLY A 192 -22.25 5.07 30.87
C GLY A 192 -21.52 4.12 31.82
N LEU A 193 -20.67 4.63 32.72
CA LEU A 193 -19.86 3.78 33.62
C LEU A 193 -20.71 2.92 34.57
N LYS A 194 -21.80 3.48 35.13
CA LYS A 194 -22.72 2.74 36.00
C LYS A 194 -23.46 1.62 35.25
N GLU A 195 -23.84 1.89 34.01
CA GLU A 195 -24.51 0.93 33.12
C GLU A 195 -23.56 -0.19 32.70
N LEU A 196 -22.29 0.14 32.46
CA LEU A 196 -21.23 -0.84 32.22
C LEU A 196 -21.04 -1.76 33.44
N HIS A 197 -20.94 -1.21 34.65
CA HIS A 197 -20.79 -2.01 35.88
C HIS A 197 -21.99 -2.95 36.09
N GLN A 198 -23.23 -2.46 35.94
CA GLN A 198 -24.43 -3.29 36.01
C GLN A 198 -24.44 -4.38 34.93
N THR A 199 -24.00 -4.06 33.71
CA THR A 199 -23.90 -5.04 32.62
C THR A 199 -22.86 -6.11 32.93
N LEU A 200 -21.73 -5.75 33.53
CA LEU A 200 -20.68 -6.69 33.96
C LEU A 200 -21.17 -7.57 35.13
N GLU A 201 -21.88 -6.99 36.11
CA GLU A 201 -22.48 -7.73 37.23
C GLU A 201 -23.44 -8.83 36.74
N ILE A 202 -24.37 -8.48 35.86
CA ILE A 202 -25.37 -9.41 35.33
C ILE A 202 -24.70 -10.48 34.46
N THR A 203 -23.77 -10.07 33.60
CA THR A 203 -23.15 -10.94 32.60
C THR A 203 -22.15 -11.92 33.24
N LEU A 204 -21.37 -11.47 34.21
CA LEU A 204 -20.34 -12.27 34.89
C LEU A 204 -20.80 -12.86 36.24
N LYS A 205 -22.04 -12.61 36.64
CA LYS A 205 -22.63 -13.03 37.93
C LYS A 205 -21.78 -12.59 39.14
N LEU A 206 -21.28 -11.35 39.09
CA LEU A 206 -20.43 -10.78 40.14
C LEU A 206 -21.28 -10.21 41.30
N PRO A 207 -20.74 -10.14 42.53
CA PRO A 207 -21.38 -9.39 43.61
C PRO A 207 -21.51 -7.89 43.25
N PRO A 208 -22.47 -7.16 43.86
CA PRO A 208 -22.69 -5.75 43.56
C PRO A 208 -21.40 -4.93 43.68
N TRP A 209 -21.11 -4.13 42.66
CA TRP A 209 -19.87 -3.37 42.49
C TRP A 209 -19.65 -2.38 43.64
N ALA A 210 -20.73 -1.79 44.15
CA ALA A 210 -20.72 -0.88 45.30
C ALA A 210 -20.29 -1.55 46.62
N ALA A 211 -20.60 -2.85 46.81
CA ALA A 211 -20.19 -3.62 47.99
C ALA A 211 -18.75 -4.12 47.90
N THR A 212 -18.21 -4.25 46.69
CA THR A 212 -16.84 -4.72 46.43
C THR A 212 -15.81 -3.61 46.65
N MET A 213 -16.16 -2.36 46.33
CA MET A 213 -15.28 -1.18 46.49
C MET A 213 -15.25 -0.61 47.92
N SER A 214 -16.24 -0.91 48.77
CA SER A 214 -16.30 -0.42 50.16
C SER A 214 -15.41 -1.22 51.13
N ASN A 215 -15.19 -2.51 50.88
CA ASN A 215 -14.37 -3.38 51.73
C ASN A 215 -12.86 -3.13 51.63
N THR A 216 -12.39 -2.39 50.62
CA THR A 216 -10.97 -2.08 50.40
C THR A 216 -10.51 -0.76 51.04
N ALA A 217 -11.43 0.02 51.62
CA ALA A 217 -11.14 1.34 52.20
C ALA A 217 -10.72 1.33 53.69
N ILE A 218 -10.62 0.17 54.34
CA ILE A 218 -10.24 0.05 55.76
C ILE A 218 -8.83 -0.55 55.89
N ALA A 219 -7.80 0.24 55.57
CA ALA A 219 -6.46 0.08 56.13
C ALA A 219 -5.65 1.37 55.89
N HIS A 220 -5.32 2.08 56.97
CA HIS A 220 -4.57 3.34 57.08
C HIS A 220 -5.38 4.64 57.10
N GLY A 221 -6.03 4.87 58.25
CA GLY A 221 -6.38 6.20 58.73
C GLY A 221 -6.10 6.30 60.24
N ALA A 222 -4.94 6.84 60.63
CA ALA A 222 -4.72 7.35 61.98
C ALA A 222 -5.17 8.83 61.99
N ALA A 223 -6.17 9.10 62.82
CA ALA A 223 -6.90 10.35 62.93
C ALA A 223 -6.18 11.41 63.78
N VAL A 224 -6.38 12.70 63.46
CA VAL A 224 -6.47 13.81 64.44
C VAL A 224 -7.47 14.86 63.90
N PRO A 225 -8.36 15.42 64.75
CA PRO A 225 -9.62 16.04 64.31
C PRO A 225 -9.58 17.55 64.12
N ALA A 226 -10.58 18.05 63.40
CA ALA A 226 -10.86 19.46 63.17
C ALA A 226 -11.41 20.19 64.41
N LYS A 227 -11.05 21.47 64.56
CA LYS A 227 -11.81 22.48 65.33
C LYS A 227 -11.84 23.83 64.60
N THR A 228 -13.05 24.15 64.10
CA THR A 228 -13.78 25.43 64.19
C THR A 228 -13.06 26.78 64.12
N THR A 229 -13.43 27.51 63.07
CA THR A 229 -13.57 28.97 62.88
C THR A 229 -13.67 29.87 64.12
N SER A 230 -12.93 30.98 64.09
CA SER A 230 -13.42 32.29 64.56
C SER A 230 -12.73 33.46 63.84
N LYS A 231 -13.50 34.55 63.68
CA LYS A 231 -13.20 35.80 62.96
C LYS A 231 -12.27 36.73 63.75
N SER A 232 -11.46 37.53 63.07
CA SER A 232 -11.24 38.98 63.32
C SER A 232 -10.26 39.55 62.29
N THR A 233 -10.70 40.46 61.42
CA THR A 233 -10.64 41.94 61.48
C THR A 233 -9.31 42.53 60.95
N SER A 234 -9.49 43.47 60.03
CA SER A 234 -8.55 44.34 59.32
C SER A 234 -7.52 45.09 60.18
N GLY A 235 -6.33 45.33 59.60
CA GLY A 235 -5.37 46.35 60.05
C GLY A 235 -4.31 46.63 58.97
N ASN A 236 -4.15 47.92 58.64
CA ASN A 236 -3.36 48.49 57.53
C ASN A 236 -1.82 48.43 57.68
N ALA A 237 -1.17 48.40 56.51
CA ALA A 237 0.00 49.17 56.04
C ALA A 237 1.26 49.37 56.92
N ILE A 238 2.44 49.09 56.34
CA ILE A 238 3.47 50.05 55.88
C ILE A 238 4.78 49.27 55.59
N GLY A 239 5.44 49.64 54.49
CA GLY A 239 6.61 48.95 53.96
C GLY A 239 7.89 49.09 54.77
N SER A 240 8.82 48.18 54.51
CA SER A 240 10.26 48.42 54.65
C SER A 240 11.01 47.42 53.77
N THR A 241 11.79 47.98 52.85
CA THR A 241 12.86 47.33 52.10
C THR A 241 13.94 46.79 53.05
N PRO A 242 14.65 45.71 52.68
CA PRO A 242 16.02 45.51 53.12
C PRO A 242 17.02 45.50 51.95
N PRO A 243 18.31 45.72 52.25
CA PRO A 243 19.22 46.49 51.42
C PRO A 243 20.05 45.66 50.44
N THR A 244 20.47 46.35 49.38
CA THR A 244 21.53 45.97 48.46
C THR A 244 22.88 45.83 49.18
N LYS A 245 23.58 44.73 48.92
CA LYS A 245 25.05 44.61 49.06
C LYS A 245 25.62 44.21 47.72
N HIS A 246 26.30 45.17 47.08
CA HIS A 246 27.22 44.94 45.98
C HIS A 246 28.52 44.32 46.49
N THR A 247 29.03 43.31 45.79
CA THR A 247 30.48 43.11 45.59
C THR A 247 30.72 42.29 44.32
N GLY A 248 31.54 42.82 43.42
CA GLY A 248 32.20 42.05 42.34
C GLY A 248 31.99 42.64 40.95
N ASN A 249 32.87 43.56 40.54
CA ASN A 249 33.05 43.95 39.15
C ASN A 249 33.35 42.70 38.30
N ALA A 250 32.37 42.28 37.51
CA ALA A 250 32.62 41.55 36.28
C ALA A 250 32.42 42.55 35.14
N ASP A 251 33.31 42.53 34.15
CA ASP A 251 33.25 43.38 32.95
C ASP A 251 31.94 43.13 32.18
N PHE A 252 30.86 43.79 32.58
CA PHE A 252 29.61 43.77 31.83
C PHE A 252 29.79 44.68 30.62
N LEU A 253 29.74 44.08 29.42
CA LEU A 253 29.56 44.84 28.19
C LEU A 253 28.37 45.80 28.38
N PRO A 254 28.46 47.06 27.89
CA PRO A 254 27.36 48.01 27.91
C PRO A 254 26.06 47.38 27.39
N LEU A 255 24.92 47.76 27.98
CA LEU A 255 23.61 47.20 27.64
C LEU A 255 23.30 47.36 26.15
N GLU A 256 23.81 48.41 25.52
CA GLU A 256 23.68 48.71 24.10
C GLU A 256 24.35 47.63 23.22
N ILE A 257 25.48 47.07 23.67
CA ILE A 257 26.16 45.98 22.97
C ILE A 257 25.34 44.70 23.12
N TRP A 258 24.80 44.44 24.32
CA TRP A 258 23.92 43.29 24.55
C TRP A 258 22.62 43.37 23.74
N LEU A 259 22.02 44.56 23.63
CA LEU A 259 20.85 44.78 22.79
C LEU A 259 21.18 44.53 21.32
N ASN A 260 22.31 45.03 20.81
CA ASN A 260 22.76 44.74 19.43
C ASN A 260 22.96 43.23 19.22
N VAL A 261 23.65 42.54 20.13
CA VAL A 261 23.90 41.10 20.03
C VAL A 261 22.59 40.30 20.03
N PHE A 262 21.65 40.59 20.94
CA PHE A 262 20.40 39.84 21.04
C PHE A 262 19.36 40.22 19.99
N GLU A 263 19.23 41.50 19.63
CA GLU A 263 18.22 41.99 18.69
C GLU A 263 18.65 41.87 17.23
N ASP A 264 19.90 42.23 16.91
CA ASP A 264 20.36 42.27 15.51
C ASP A 264 20.98 40.93 15.07
N GLN A 265 21.76 40.29 15.94
CA GLN A 265 22.55 39.10 15.56
C GLN A 265 21.88 37.77 15.90
N LEU A 266 21.42 37.58 17.14
CA LEU A 266 20.89 36.29 17.60
C LEU A 266 19.38 36.13 17.34
N ARG A 267 18.60 37.21 17.50
CA ARG A 267 17.12 37.22 17.37
C ARG A 267 16.42 36.15 18.22
N ASP A 268 17.05 35.71 19.31
CA ASP A 268 16.55 34.65 20.18
C ASP A 268 15.94 35.24 21.47
N TRP A 269 14.62 35.39 21.47
CA TRP A 269 13.87 35.94 22.59
C TRP A 269 14.04 35.13 23.88
N GLU A 270 14.10 33.79 23.79
CA GLU A 270 14.17 32.93 24.97
C GLU A 270 15.50 33.16 25.69
N THR A 271 16.60 33.15 24.95
CA THR A 271 17.95 33.37 25.51
C THR A 271 18.07 34.78 26.08
N ALA A 272 17.59 35.81 25.37
CA ALA A 272 17.56 37.17 25.90
C ALA A 272 16.77 37.28 27.22
N LYS A 273 15.63 36.59 27.31
CA LYS A 273 14.81 36.57 28.53
C LYS A 273 15.47 35.80 29.67
N THR A 274 16.15 34.67 29.41
CA THR A 274 16.89 33.93 30.45
C THR A 274 17.97 34.78 31.09
N VAL A 275 18.75 35.50 30.27
CA VAL A 275 19.84 36.39 30.74
C VAL A 275 19.28 37.65 31.41
N GLY A 276 18.02 38.00 31.15
CA GLY A 276 17.33 39.10 31.81
C GLY A 276 17.51 40.45 31.13
N ILE A 277 17.91 40.46 29.86
CA ILE A 277 18.11 41.68 29.08
C ILE A 277 16.75 42.15 28.50
N PRO A 278 16.39 43.43 28.67
CA PRO A 278 15.13 43.99 28.19
C PRO A 278 15.19 44.24 26.66
N THR A 279 14.93 43.21 25.86
CA THR A 279 14.88 43.33 24.39
C THR A 279 13.48 43.68 23.87
N HIS A 280 13.42 44.38 22.73
CA HIS A 280 12.22 44.70 21.94
C HIS A 280 11.77 43.58 20.99
N LEU A 281 12.40 42.41 21.05
CA LEU A 281 12.00 41.23 20.27
C LEU A 281 10.53 40.82 20.51
N PRO A 282 9.76 40.49 19.47
CA PRO A 282 8.39 40.02 19.61
C PRO A 282 8.35 38.69 20.37
N VAL A 283 7.37 38.54 21.26
CA VAL A 283 7.16 37.29 21.99
C VAL A 283 6.73 36.20 20.99
N PRO A 284 7.40 35.03 20.95
CA PRO A 284 7.01 33.92 20.09
C PRO A 284 5.56 33.48 20.38
N GLN A 285 4.84 33.02 19.34
CA GLN A 285 3.42 32.63 19.47
C GLN A 285 3.19 31.57 20.54
N GLU A 286 4.11 30.60 20.64
CA GLU A 286 4.11 29.51 21.61
C GLU A 286 4.15 30.00 23.07
N TRP A 287 4.69 31.19 23.32
CA TRP A 287 4.85 31.75 24.67
C TRP A 287 3.65 32.59 25.14
N GLN A 288 2.73 32.97 24.25
CA GLN A 288 1.63 33.89 24.57
C GLN A 288 0.69 33.36 25.67
N SER A 289 0.51 32.04 25.76
CA SER A 289 -0.31 31.36 26.78
C SER A 289 0.45 31.10 28.10
N HIS A 290 1.78 31.06 28.07
CA HIS A 290 2.63 30.69 29.21
C HIS A 290 3.14 31.88 30.03
N LEU A 291 2.94 33.11 29.53
CA LEU A 291 3.31 34.34 30.24
C LEU A 291 2.43 34.55 31.49
N PRO A 292 3.03 34.94 32.63
CA PRO A 292 2.29 35.21 33.85
C PRO A 292 1.37 36.43 33.67
N LYS A 293 0.06 36.24 33.89
CA LYS A 293 -0.92 37.33 33.99
C LYS A 293 -1.05 37.72 35.47
N MET A 294 -1.45 38.96 35.78
CA MET A 294 -1.37 39.56 37.13
C MET A 294 -2.06 38.81 38.29
N SER A 295 -2.71 37.66 38.04
CA SER A 295 -3.38 36.83 39.05
C SER A 295 -3.16 35.31 38.87
N THR A 296 -2.35 34.86 37.90
CA THR A 296 -2.09 33.42 37.67
C THR A 296 -0.69 33.02 38.09
N THR A 297 -0.56 31.81 38.64
CA THR A 297 0.77 31.31 39.01
C THR A 297 1.59 31.03 37.75
N ALA A 298 2.88 31.41 37.75
CA ALA A 298 3.77 31.18 36.62
C ALA A 298 3.76 29.71 36.16
N SER A 299 3.68 29.52 34.85
CA SER A 299 3.73 28.20 34.21
C SER A 299 5.06 27.50 34.49
N LEU A 300 5.10 26.17 34.36
CA LEU A 300 6.34 25.40 34.56
C LEU A 300 7.42 25.88 33.58
N GLU A 301 7.04 26.11 32.33
CA GLU A 301 7.90 26.54 31.23
C GLU A 301 8.54 27.90 31.54
N TYR A 302 7.73 28.86 32.00
CA TYR A 302 8.23 30.17 32.42
C TYR A 302 9.11 30.07 33.68
N THR A 303 8.80 29.13 34.58
CA THR A 303 9.63 28.86 35.76
C THR A 303 10.96 28.20 35.39
N ILE A 304 11.03 27.36 34.34
CA ILE A 304 12.29 26.83 33.81
C ILE A 304 13.11 27.95 33.16
N LEU A 305 12.46 28.89 32.48
CA LEU A 305 13.09 30.02 31.82
C LEU A 305 13.69 31.07 32.80
N ARG A 306 12.97 31.39 33.90
CA ARG A 306 13.34 32.50 34.80
C ARG A 306 13.47 32.14 36.28
N GLY A 307 12.96 30.99 36.68
CA GLY A 307 12.89 30.57 38.08
C GLY A 307 14.21 30.00 38.59
N SER A 308 14.37 30.05 39.91
CA SER A 308 15.47 29.35 40.59
C SER A 308 15.27 27.83 40.52
N PHE A 309 16.35 27.07 40.65
CA PHE A 309 16.27 25.60 40.67
C PHE A 309 15.34 25.07 41.77
N ALA A 310 15.30 25.72 42.94
CA ALA A 310 14.38 25.36 44.03
C ALA A 310 12.90 25.56 43.64
N ALA A 311 12.58 26.63 42.91
CA ALA A 311 11.23 26.87 42.40
C ALA A 311 10.85 25.84 41.33
N ILE A 312 11.81 25.44 40.49
CA ILE A 312 11.63 24.40 39.47
C ILE A 312 11.34 23.05 40.12
N LYS A 313 12.13 22.62 41.13
CA LYS A 313 11.87 21.37 41.88
C LYS A 313 10.47 21.33 42.47
N LYS A 314 10.10 22.37 43.22
CA LYS A 314 8.78 22.49 43.83
C LYS A 314 7.64 22.38 42.80
N ARG A 315 7.85 22.90 41.59
CA ARG A 315 6.88 22.79 40.50
C ARG A 315 6.83 21.38 39.92
N ILE A 316 7.98 20.75 39.68
CA ILE A 316 8.07 19.38 39.18
C ILE A 316 7.42 18.40 40.18
N ASP A 317 7.69 18.56 41.48
CA ASP A 317 7.10 17.71 42.52
C ASP A 317 5.59 17.90 42.67
N ALA A 318 5.07 19.07 42.30
CA ALA A 318 3.66 19.37 42.29
C ALA A 318 2.94 18.87 41.03
N LEU A 319 3.65 18.36 40.02
CA LEU A 319 3.03 17.80 38.82
C LEU A 319 2.49 16.40 39.10
N PRO A 320 1.34 16.03 38.49
CA PRO A 320 0.90 14.64 38.48
C PRO A 320 1.94 13.75 37.78
N ARG A 321 2.34 12.64 38.41
CA ARG A 321 3.41 11.73 37.93
C ARG A 321 3.17 11.14 36.52
N TRP A 322 1.93 11.14 36.05
CA TRP A 322 1.50 10.62 34.75
C TRP A 322 1.38 11.68 33.66
N LYS A 323 1.54 12.97 33.99
CA LYS A 323 1.47 14.06 33.01
C LYS A 323 2.88 14.30 32.44
N PRO A 324 3.12 14.04 31.14
CA PRO A 324 4.43 14.29 30.53
C PRO A 324 4.78 15.78 30.60
N LEU A 325 6.08 16.06 30.63
CA LEU A 325 6.56 17.44 30.54
C LEU A 325 6.16 18.02 29.18
N SER A 326 5.80 19.31 29.15
CA SER A 326 5.43 19.96 27.90
C SER A 326 6.61 19.98 26.92
N ASP A 327 6.28 20.06 25.63
CA ASP A 327 7.27 20.17 24.56
C ASP A 327 8.21 21.35 24.76
N LEU A 328 7.66 22.48 25.20
CA LEU A 328 8.40 23.70 25.49
C LEU A 328 9.33 23.53 26.70
N ALA A 329 8.88 22.87 27.77
CA ALA A 329 9.75 22.56 28.91
C ALA A 329 10.94 21.68 28.49
N CYS A 330 10.69 20.64 27.68
CA CYS A 330 11.73 19.76 27.16
C CYS A 330 12.72 20.51 26.25
N HIS A 331 12.21 21.41 25.41
CA HIS A 331 13.03 22.27 24.56
C HIS A 331 13.97 23.16 25.39
N LEU A 332 13.45 23.81 26.43
CA LEU A 332 14.25 24.68 27.30
C LEU A 332 15.33 23.90 28.08
N ILE A 333 15.00 22.72 28.60
CA ILE A 333 15.95 21.90 29.35
C ILE A 333 17.17 21.55 28.50
N VAL A 334 16.96 21.10 27.25
CA VAL A 334 18.05 20.70 26.36
C VAL A 334 18.76 21.89 25.73
N LYS A 335 18.02 22.95 25.33
CA LYS A 335 18.58 24.20 24.78
C LYS A 335 19.55 24.88 25.76
N PHE A 336 19.15 25.02 27.02
CA PHE A 336 19.96 25.68 28.05
C PHE A 336 20.88 24.74 28.82
N SER A 337 21.08 23.50 28.34
CA SER A 337 21.98 22.53 28.99
C SER A 337 21.67 22.30 30.48
N ARG A 338 20.39 22.29 30.87
CA ARG A 338 19.98 22.17 32.29
C ARG A 338 20.11 20.73 32.80
N THR A 339 21.36 20.28 32.90
CA THR A 339 21.75 18.95 33.42
C THR A 339 21.38 18.79 34.90
N ASP A 340 21.21 19.89 35.63
CA ASP A 340 20.69 19.93 36.99
C ASP A 340 19.23 19.45 37.06
N ILE A 341 18.39 19.89 36.12
CA ILE A 341 17.00 19.43 36.00
C ILE A 341 16.97 17.97 35.55
N LEU A 342 17.79 17.59 34.57
CA LEU A 342 17.87 16.20 34.10
C LEU A 342 18.33 15.25 35.21
N SER A 343 19.35 15.61 35.99
CA SER A 343 19.82 14.82 37.14
C SER A 343 18.71 14.66 38.20
N TYR A 344 18.01 15.77 38.49
CA TYR A 344 16.89 15.73 39.44
C TYR A 344 15.76 14.81 38.98
N LEU A 345 15.41 14.85 37.68
CA LEU A 345 14.41 13.97 37.09
C LEU A 345 14.87 12.51 37.15
N THR A 346 16.14 12.20 36.84
CA THR A 346 16.64 10.81 36.91
C THR A 346 16.70 10.25 38.32
N GLU A 347 16.97 11.08 39.33
CA GLU A 347 17.09 10.64 40.73
C GLU A 347 15.74 10.51 41.44
N ASN A 348 14.80 11.44 41.18
CA ASN A 348 13.58 11.57 41.99
C ASN A 348 12.29 11.26 41.22
N HIS A 349 12.31 11.36 39.88
CA HIS A 349 11.12 11.20 39.03
C HIS A 349 11.44 10.48 37.71
N LEU A 350 12.06 9.30 37.81
CA LEU A 350 12.45 8.52 36.62
C LEU A 350 11.22 8.23 35.72
N ASP A 351 10.04 8.08 36.32
CA ASP A 351 8.76 7.91 35.64
C ASP A 351 8.42 9.08 34.69
N LEU A 352 8.71 10.33 35.10
CA LEU A 352 8.48 11.53 34.28
C LEU A 352 9.43 11.60 33.07
N LEU A 353 10.64 11.05 33.21
CA LEU A 353 11.61 10.95 32.11
C LEU A 353 11.15 9.94 31.05
N TRP A 354 10.65 8.76 31.47
CA TRP A 354 10.17 7.71 30.56
C TRP A 354 8.84 8.03 29.89
N THR A 355 7.91 8.68 30.61
CA THR A 355 6.63 9.13 30.04
C THR A 355 6.79 10.25 29.01
N THR A 356 7.86 11.03 29.11
CA THR A 356 8.13 12.12 28.18
C THR A 356 8.96 11.62 26.99
N SER A 357 8.30 11.25 25.89
CA SER A 357 8.93 10.70 24.67
C SER A 357 10.08 11.56 24.09
N ARG A 358 10.08 12.86 24.35
CA ARG A 358 11.15 13.78 23.91
C ARG A 358 12.40 13.71 24.79
N LEU A 359 12.29 13.27 26.04
CA LEU A 359 13.41 13.08 26.96
C LEU A 359 13.91 11.62 26.97
N THR A 360 13.26 10.69 26.27
CA THR A 360 13.78 9.34 26.07
C THR A 360 14.83 9.29 24.95
N ASN A 361 14.72 10.13 23.91
CA ASN A 361 15.73 10.26 22.85
C ASN A 361 16.63 11.50 23.01
N ILE A 362 17.26 11.61 24.19
CA ILE A 362 18.22 12.70 24.52
C ILE A 362 19.40 12.75 23.53
N PRO A 363 20.05 11.64 23.15
CA PRO A 363 21.19 11.67 22.24
C PRO A 363 20.86 12.32 20.89
N TYR A 364 19.70 11.99 20.30
CA TYR A 364 19.26 12.60 19.04
C TYR A 364 19.02 14.10 19.19
N ARG A 365 18.30 14.55 20.22
CA ARG A 365 17.99 15.99 20.37
C ARG A 365 19.22 16.83 20.65
N ALA A 366 20.07 16.37 21.56
CA ALA A 366 21.32 17.04 21.88
C ALA A 366 22.22 17.11 20.63
N SER A 367 22.22 16.06 19.80
CA SER A 367 23.08 15.99 18.61
C SER A 367 22.52 16.68 17.36
N ALA A 368 21.22 16.58 17.09
CA ALA A 368 20.63 17.00 15.82
C ALA A 368 19.93 18.37 15.87
N ILE A 369 19.46 18.78 17.04
CA ILE A 369 18.64 20.01 17.19
C ILE A 369 19.45 21.13 17.83
N TYR A 370 20.10 20.85 18.97
CA TYR A 370 20.72 21.89 19.79
C TYR A 370 22.25 21.97 19.66
N GLY A 371 22.92 20.89 19.26
CA GLY A 371 24.37 20.87 19.13
C GLY A 371 25.09 20.95 20.48
N ASN A 372 24.60 20.20 21.48
CA ASN A 372 25.00 20.39 22.87
C ASN A 372 25.79 19.19 23.43
N PRO A 373 27.15 19.25 23.43
CA PRO A 373 27.98 18.16 23.94
C PRO A 373 27.90 17.99 25.47
N ASN A 374 27.49 19.03 26.21
CA ASN A 374 27.39 18.96 27.67
C ASN A 374 26.26 18.02 28.11
N VAL A 375 25.12 18.06 27.41
CA VAL A 375 23.99 17.14 27.68
C VAL A 375 24.35 15.71 27.29
N LEU A 376 25.13 15.51 26.22
CA LEU A 376 25.65 14.19 25.84
C LEU A 376 26.64 13.64 26.86
N THR A 377 27.52 14.49 27.38
CA THR A 377 28.45 14.15 28.47
C THR A 377 27.69 13.71 29.71
N TRP A 378 26.69 14.50 30.13
CA TRP A 378 25.81 14.13 31.23
C TRP A 378 25.10 12.79 30.98
N TRP A 379 24.54 12.57 29.79
CA TRP A 379 23.85 11.32 29.44
C TRP A 379 24.81 10.11 29.48
N ARG A 380 26.04 10.27 29.00
CA ARG A 380 27.10 9.25 29.06
C ARG A 380 27.51 8.95 30.50
N ASP A 381 27.57 9.95 31.37
CA ASP A 381 28.09 9.80 32.74
C ASP A 381 26.98 9.48 33.77
N ALA A 382 25.71 9.66 33.42
CA ALA A 382 24.57 9.37 34.29
C ALA A 382 24.50 7.87 34.64
N PRO A 383 24.59 7.49 35.94
CA PRO A 383 24.54 6.08 36.37
C PRO A 383 23.12 5.53 36.45
N ALA A 384 22.11 6.41 36.58
CA ALA A 384 20.72 6.04 36.81
C ALA A 384 19.94 5.59 35.55
N LEU A 385 20.53 5.70 34.35
CA LEU A 385 19.88 5.32 33.09
C LEU A 385 20.24 3.87 32.69
N PRO A 386 19.26 2.94 32.61
CA PRO A 386 19.50 1.58 32.13
C PRO A 386 19.69 1.57 30.61
N ASN A 387 20.72 0.87 30.12
CA ASN A 387 21.14 0.73 28.71
C ASN A 387 21.25 2.05 27.92
N LYS A 388 22.50 2.52 27.74
CA LYS A 388 22.86 3.70 26.92
C LYS A 388 22.87 3.38 25.42
N GLU A 389 21.76 2.87 24.90
CA GLU A 389 21.61 2.61 23.48
C GLU A 389 21.18 3.88 22.73
N TYR A 390 21.78 4.11 21.57
CA TYR A 390 21.44 5.20 20.66
C TYR A 390 21.48 4.69 19.22
N MET A 391 20.69 5.32 18.34
CA MET A 391 20.66 4.97 16.93
C MET A 391 21.61 5.85 16.11
N ALA A 392 21.74 5.52 14.83
CA ALA A 392 22.53 6.31 13.89
C ALA A 392 21.98 7.73 13.62
N ASP A 393 20.72 7.96 13.99
CA ASP A 393 20.02 9.24 13.82
C ASP A 393 20.70 10.41 14.55
N ALA A 394 21.37 10.16 15.68
CA ALA A 394 22.08 11.18 16.44
C ALA A 394 23.26 11.76 15.65
N MET A 395 24.13 10.91 15.10
CA MET A 395 25.28 11.36 14.29
C MET A 395 24.86 11.85 12.89
N ASP A 396 23.86 11.21 12.29
CA ASP A 396 23.29 11.64 11.01
C ASP A 396 22.66 13.04 11.15
N GLY A 397 21.94 13.28 12.25
CA GLY A 397 21.34 14.56 12.59
C GLY A 397 22.36 15.65 12.91
N ALA A 398 23.42 15.33 13.66
CA ALA A 398 24.53 16.26 13.90
C ALA A 398 25.20 16.69 12.59
N SER A 399 25.40 15.73 11.68
CA SER A 399 25.97 15.99 10.36
C SER A 399 25.08 16.89 9.50
N ARG A 400 23.76 16.68 9.54
CA ARG A 400 22.78 17.55 8.87
C ARG A 400 22.80 18.97 9.44
N ALA A 401 22.79 19.11 10.77
CA ALA A 401 22.71 20.39 11.43
C ALA A 401 24.00 21.21 11.32
N GLY A 402 25.15 20.55 11.14
CA GLY A 402 26.45 21.21 11.03
C GLY A 402 27.24 21.25 12.33
N PHE A 403 26.90 20.43 13.32
CA PHE A 403 27.50 20.49 14.65
C PHE A 403 28.78 19.66 14.72
N VAL A 404 29.90 20.25 14.26
CA VAL A 404 31.23 19.64 14.28
C VAL A 404 31.67 19.28 15.70
N ASP A 405 31.43 20.16 16.67
CA ASP A 405 31.81 19.96 18.08
C ASP A 405 31.14 18.72 18.69
N VAL A 406 29.90 18.42 18.26
CA VAL A 406 29.19 17.20 18.69
C VAL A 406 29.75 15.96 18.01
N LEU A 407 30.09 16.03 16.72
CA LEU A 407 30.74 14.92 16.03
C LEU A 407 32.11 14.60 16.65
N ASP A 408 32.86 15.63 17.02
CA ASP A 408 34.12 15.51 17.73
C ASP A 408 33.92 14.89 19.12
N TRP A 409 32.87 15.28 19.83
CA TRP A 409 32.48 14.64 21.08
C TRP A 409 32.17 13.14 20.88
N TRP A 410 31.39 12.78 19.85
CA TRP A 410 31.08 11.37 19.55
C TRP A 410 32.35 10.56 19.28
N LEU A 411 33.31 11.11 18.53
CA LEU A 411 34.59 10.48 18.24
C LEU A 411 35.41 10.20 19.51
N HIS A 412 35.45 11.15 20.46
CA HIS A 412 36.21 11.03 21.70
C HIS A 412 35.42 10.39 22.87
N SER A 413 34.13 10.13 22.70
CA SER A 413 33.24 9.64 23.76
C SER A 413 33.55 8.22 24.25
N GLY A 414 34.28 7.43 23.45
CA GLY A 414 34.52 6.00 23.69
C GLY A 414 33.31 5.10 23.35
N LEU A 415 32.23 5.66 22.81
CA LEU A 415 31.02 4.93 22.41
C LEU A 415 31.10 4.43 20.95
N PRO A 416 30.36 3.37 20.57
CA PRO A 416 30.38 2.84 19.19
C PRO A 416 29.83 3.83 18.14
N LEU A 417 30.64 4.31 17.21
CA LEU A 417 30.20 5.26 16.18
C LEU A 417 29.14 4.64 15.26
N ARG A 418 27.88 5.09 15.39
CA ARG A 418 26.74 4.64 14.58
C ARG A 418 26.31 5.77 13.65
N TYR A 419 26.49 5.58 12.35
CA TYR A 419 26.09 6.54 11.32
C TYR A 419 25.72 5.80 10.02
N SER A 420 24.87 6.42 9.20
CA SER A 420 24.43 5.89 7.92
C SER A 420 24.94 6.74 6.76
N GLU A 421 24.58 6.37 5.52
CA GLU A 421 24.82 7.22 4.33
C GLU A 421 24.18 8.62 4.50
N ARG A 422 23.13 8.73 5.33
CA ARG A 422 22.41 9.98 5.59
C ARG A 422 23.31 11.05 6.21
N ALA A 423 24.36 10.69 6.95
CA ALA A 423 25.28 11.66 7.54
C ALA A 423 25.94 12.56 6.47
N LEU A 424 26.57 11.94 5.47
CA LEU A 424 27.23 12.66 4.38
C LEU A 424 26.23 13.23 3.38
N GLU A 425 25.14 12.52 3.13
CA GLU A 425 24.06 12.95 2.23
C GLU A 425 23.40 14.24 2.72
N ALA A 426 23.01 14.29 4.00
CA ALA A 426 22.34 15.44 4.58
C ALA A 426 23.31 16.61 4.79
N ALA A 427 24.55 16.37 5.21
CA ALA A 427 25.59 17.40 5.27
C ALA A 427 25.80 18.06 3.90
N SER A 428 25.82 17.25 2.84
CA SER A 428 25.96 17.72 1.46
C SER A 428 24.75 18.52 0.97
N ALA A 429 23.53 18.05 1.28
CA ALA A 429 22.28 18.72 0.94
C ALA A 429 22.11 20.08 1.64
N GLU A 430 22.59 20.21 2.89
CA GLU A 430 22.49 21.45 3.67
C GLU A 430 23.67 22.42 3.43
N GLY A 431 24.74 21.97 2.76
CA GLY A 431 25.90 22.83 2.47
C GLY A 431 26.97 22.85 3.56
N ARG A 432 27.01 21.85 4.44
CA ARG A 432 27.88 21.80 5.63
C ARG A 432 29.29 21.34 5.30
N VAL A 433 30.06 22.17 4.60
CA VAL A 433 31.45 21.85 4.18
C VAL A 433 32.36 21.50 5.37
N ALA A 434 32.26 22.23 6.48
CA ALA A 434 33.05 21.96 7.68
C ALA A 434 32.82 20.54 8.25
N VAL A 435 31.60 20.01 8.15
CA VAL A 435 31.28 18.64 8.56
C VAL A 435 31.87 17.62 7.57
N LEU A 436 31.82 17.92 6.26
CA LEU A 436 32.42 17.05 5.24
C LEU A 436 33.95 16.98 5.40
N ASP A 437 34.59 18.11 5.66
CA ASP A 437 36.02 18.18 6.01
C ASP A 437 36.31 17.37 7.28
N TRP A 438 35.49 17.51 8.32
CA TRP A 438 35.63 16.72 9.54
C TRP A 438 35.55 15.21 9.25
N TRP A 439 34.56 14.75 8.48
CA TRP A 439 34.43 13.33 8.12
C TRP A 439 35.64 12.83 7.33
N LYS A 440 36.18 13.65 6.41
CA LYS A 440 37.39 13.31 5.63
C LYS A 440 38.62 13.18 6.54
N VAL A 441 38.83 14.13 7.45
CA VAL A 441 39.96 14.13 8.39
C VAL A 441 39.83 12.99 9.40
N ALA A 442 38.64 12.79 9.97
CA ALA A 442 38.35 11.72 10.92
C ALA A 442 38.55 10.33 10.29
N SER A 443 38.15 10.15 9.02
CA SER A 443 38.37 8.91 8.28
C SER A 443 39.85 8.65 7.99
N ALA A 444 40.61 9.69 7.65
CA ALA A 444 42.05 9.58 7.40
C ALA A 444 42.87 9.29 8.67
N ASN A 445 42.44 9.82 9.82
CA ASN A 445 43.11 9.63 11.11
C ASN A 445 42.65 8.38 11.87
N ALA A 446 41.67 7.63 11.37
CA ALA A 446 41.15 6.44 12.02
C ALA A 446 42.20 5.29 12.03
N PRO A 447 42.41 4.60 13.17
CA PRO A 447 43.37 3.50 13.23
C PRO A 447 42.90 2.32 12.39
N ASN A 448 43.85 1.58 11.79
CA ASN A 448 43.56 0.39 10.95
C ASN A 448 42.73 -0.69 11.66
N SER A 449 42.75 -0.72 13.00
CA SER A 449 41.94 -1.64 13.82
C SER A 449 40.46 -1.28 13.89
N ASN A 450 40.09 -0.02 13.65
CA ASN A 450 38.72 0.45 13.63
C ASN A 450 38.54 1.52 12.54
N PRO A 451 38.48 1.11 11.26
CA PRO A 451 38.36 2.05 10.16
C PRO A 451 37.01 2.77 10.20
N LEU A 452 37.02 4.06 9.86
CA LEU A 452 35.81 4.88 9.75
C LEU A 452 35.45 5.05 8.26
N PRO A 453 34.62 4.16 7.66
CA PRO A 453 34.33 4.19 6.23
C PRO A 453 33.48 5.41 5.84
N LEU A 454 33.88 6.10 4.78
CA LEU A 454 33.10 7.19 4.19
C LEU A 454 31.92 6.64 3.38
N LYS A 455 30.72 6.77 3.93
CA LYS A 455 29.46 6.30 3.31
C LYS A 455 28.88 7.38 2.38
N VAL A 456 29.50 7.55 1.21
CA VAL A 456 29.23 8.69 0.30
C VAL A 456 27.80 8.72 -0.27
N GLY A 457 27.11 7.58 -0.41
CA GLY A 457 25.72 7.50 -0.87
C GLY A 457 25.44 8.32 -2.14
N LYS A 458 24.31 9.06 -2.13
CA LYS A 458 23.88 9.99 -3.19
C LYS A 458 24.20 11.47 -2.86
N SER A 459 25.24 11.72 -2.06
CA SER A 459 25.58 13.04 -1.52
C SER A 459 25.64 14.16 -2.57
N VAL A 460 26.25 13.89 -3.72
CA VAL A 460 26.41 14.88 -4.81
C VAL A 460 25.06 15.21 -5.47
N LEU A 461 24.15 14.23 -5.61
CA LEU A 461 22.81 14.47 -6.16
C LEU A 461 21.96 15.32 -5.23
N LEU A 462 22.02 15.05 -3.92
CA LEU A 462 21.26 15.81 -2.93
C LEU A 462 21.81 17.24 -2.77
N ALA A 463 23.13 17.43 -2.87
CA ALA A 463 23.73 18.77 -2.96
C ALA A 463 23.23 19.53 -4.20
N ALA A 464 23.12 18.86 -5.34
CA ALA A 464 22.58 19.45 -6.58
C ALA A 464 21.08 19.76 -6.47
N GLN A 465 20.32 18.87 -5.82
CA GLN A 465 18.89 19.03 -5.56
C GLN A 465 18.59 20.25 -4.67
N SER A 466 19.41 20.50 -3.65
CA SER A 466 19.26 21.63 -2.74
C SER A 466 19.97 22.91 -3.21
N GLY A 467 20.62 22.88 -4.37
CA GLY A 467 21.29 24.05 -4.93
C GLY A 467 22.62 24.43 -4.25
N ARG A 468 23.30 23.51 -3.54
CA ARG A 468 24.50 23.82 -2.74
C ARG A 468 25.80 23.64 -3.55
N THR A 469 26.28 24.72 -4.16
CA THR A 469 27.53 24.72 -4.94
C THR A 469 28.78 24.48 -4.09
N ALA A 470 28.80 24.93 -2.84
CA ALA A 470 29.93 24.74 -1.92
C ALA A 470 30.21 23.24 -1.66
N SER A 471 29.16 22.44 -1.42
CA SER A 471 29.29 20.98 -1.26
C SER A 471 29.80 20.33 -2.54
N LEU A 472 29.28 20.73 -3.71
CA LEU A 472 29.72 20.17 -5.01
C LEU A 472 31.20 20.50 -5.29
N ALA A 473 31.63 21.73 -4.98
CA ALA A 473 33.03 22.15 -5.08
C ALA A 473 33.92 21.30 -4.18
N TRP A 474 33.47 21.08 -2.94
CA TRP A 474 34.17 20.26 -1.97
C TRP A 474 34.31 18.81 -2.45
N TRP A 475 33.22 18.17 -2.90
CA TRP A 475 33.25 16.80 -3.40
C TRP A 475 34.22 16.63 -4.58
N ASP A 476 34.24 17.57 -5.53
CA ASP A 476 35.19 17.54 -6.65
C ASP A 476 36.66 17.73 -6.19
N ALA A 477 36.91 18.64 -5.24
CA ALA A 477 38.24 18.90 -4.69
C ALA A 477 38.71 17.81 -3.70
N SER A 478 37.78 17.05 -3.12
CA SER A 478 38.05 16.10 -2.03
C SER A 478 38.92 14.92 -2.46
N GLY A 479 38.88 14.55 -3.75
CA GLY A 479 39.48 13.33 -4.30
C GLY A 479 38.73 12.04 -3.92
N ILE A 480 37.58 12.13 -3.26
CA ILE A 480 36.77 10.97 -2.86
C ILE A 480 35.90 10.52 -4.05
N PRO A 481 35.95 9.24 -4.46
CA PRO A 481 35.07 8.74 -5.52
C PRO A 481 33.58 8.87 -5.15
N TYR A 482 32.79 9.51 -6.01
CA TYR A 482 31.34 9.64 -5.86
C TYR A 482 30.60 9.11 -7.09
N SER A 483 29.40 8.57 -6.87
CA SER A 483 28.55 7.97 -7.91
C SER A 483 27.55 8.98 -8.47
N HIS A 484 26.94 8.66 -9.63
CA HIS A 484 25.84 9.41 -10.26
C HIS A 484 26.17 10.84 -10.74
N ALA A 485 27.42 11.13 -11.09
CA ALA A 485 27.84 12.44 -11.59
C ALA A 485 27.05 12.91 -12.84
N GLU A 486 26.63 11.97 -13.69
CA GLU A 486 25.85 12.18 -14.91
C GLU A 486 24.43 12.69 -14.64
N ASN A 487 23.89 12.44 -13.44
CA ASN A 487 22.54 12.83 -13.05
C ASN A 487 22.47 14.22 -12.40
N VAL A 488 23.61 14.83 -12.05
CA VAL A 488 23.70 16.14 -11.39
C VAL A 488 23.02 17.23 -12.23
N ALA A 489 23.29 17.25 -13.54
CA ALA A 489 22.72 18.23 -14.46
C ALA A 489 21.19 18.09 -14.57
N ARG A 490 20.66 16.86 -14.60
CA ARG A 490 19.21 16.62 -14.61
C ARG A 490 18.56 17.09 -13.31
N ILE A 491 19.10 16.70 -12.16
CA ILE A 491 18.50 17.05 -10.86
C ILE A 491 18.53 18.57 -10.62
N ALA A 492 19.63 19.24 -10.93
CA ALA A 492 19.72 20.71 -10.86
C ALA A 492 18.72 21.39 -11.80
N SER A 493 18.49 20.81 -12.99
CA SER A 493 17.51 21.31 -13.95
C SER A 493 16.06 21.15 -13.44
N THR A 494 15.73 19.99 -12.85
CA THR A 494 14.41 19.72 -12.28
C THR A 494 14.06 20.66 -11.13
N HIS A 495 15.03 21.06 -10.31
CA HIS A 495 14.79 21.93 -9.13
C HIS A 495 15.03 23.43 -9.40
N GLY A 496 15.34 23.81 -10.65
CA GLY A 496 15.44 25.22 -11.01
C GLY A 496 16.76 25.91 -10.66
N HIS A 497 17.83 25.15 -10.41
CA HIS A 497 19.12 25.67 -9.92
C HIS A 497 20.12 25.99 -11.04
N VAL A 498 19.97 27.15 -11.69
CA VAL A 498 20.88 27.61 -12.78
C VAL A 498 22.31 27.80 -12.29
N HIS A 499 22.51 28.30 -11.06
CA HIS A 499 23.83 28.53 -10.49
C HIS A 499 24.60 27.22 -10.30
N VAL A 500 23.93 26.12 -9.94
CA VAL A 500 24.54 24.79 -9.89
C VAL A 500 24.96 24.32 -11.28
N LEU A 501 24.11 24.51 -12.29
CA LEU A 501 24.43 24.15 -13.68
C LEU A 501 25.62 24.93 -14.23
N LYS A 502 25.66 26.25 -14.00
CA LYS A 502 26.81 27.11 -14.37
C LYS A 502 28.09 26.66 -13.68
N PHE A 503 28.00 26.34 -12.38
CA PHE A 503 29.14 25.87 -11.61
C PHE A 503 29.63 24.50 -12.11
N TRP A 504 28.72 23.56 -12.34
CA TRP A 504 29.04 22.22 -12.84
C TRP A 504 29.64 22.27 -14.25
N TYR A 505 29.14 23.16 -15.11
CA TYR A 505 29.72 23.43 -16.42
C TYR A 505 31.13 24.02 -16.33
N LYS A 506 31.39 24.91 -15.36
CA LYS A 506 32.75 25.44 -15.11
C LYS A 506 33.71 24.34 -14.65
N LEU A 507 33.26 23.37 -13.85
CA LEU A 507 34.08 22.27 -13.37
C LEU A 507 34.38 21.21 -14.45
N LYS A 508 33.35 20.74 -15.15
CA LYS A 508 33.47 19.62 -16.12
C LYS A 508 33.74 20.09 -17.56
N GLY A 509 33.52 21.37 -17.85
CA GLY A 509 33.74 21.97 -19.16
C GLY A 509 32.81 21.41 -20.24
N PRO A 510 33.23 21.44 -21.52
CA PRO A 510 32.41 20.98 -22.66
C PRO A 510 32.19 19.46 -22.71
N LYS A 511 32.86 18.68 -21.85
CA LYS A 511 32.69 17.22 -21.72
C LYS A 511 31.71 16.82 -20.61
N MET A 512 30.87 17.76 -20.14
CA MET A 512 29.85 17.49 -19.13
C MET A 512 28.88 16.41 -19.63
N ILE A 513 28.75 15.31 -18.88
CA ILE A 513 27.83 14.22 -19.18
C ILE A 513 26.45 14.57 -18.64
N PHE A 514 25.43 14.47 -19.47
CA PHE A 514 24.03 14.68 -19.10
C PHE A 514 23.10 13.79 -19.94
N ASP A 515 21.92 13.47 -19.41
CA ASP A 515 20.93 12.64 -20.10
C ASP A 515 20.05 13.45 -21.08
N ASN A 516 19.28 12.76 -21.92
CA ASN A 516 18.32 13.39 -22.84
C ASN A 516 17.03 13.87 -22.14
N GLN A 517 16.93 13.72 -20.81
CA GLN A 517 15.77 14.08 -20.00
C GLN A 517 15.99 15.39 -19.22
N VAL A 518 17.15 16.05 -19.36
CA VAL A 518 17.48 17.31 -18.65
C VAL A 518 16.48 18.45 -18.87
N LEU A 519 15.72 18.43 -19.96
CA LEU A 519 14.70 19.45 -20.27
C LEU A 519 13.29 19.10 -19.76
N VAL A 520 13.03 17.85 -19.39
CA VAL A 520 11.71 17.36 -18.96
C VAL A 520 11.35 17.90 -17.58
N GLY A 521 12.26 17.75 -16.61
CA GLY A 521 12.10 18.28 -15.25
C GLY A 521 11.81 19.79 -15.18
N PRO A 522 12.64 20.66 -15.80
CA PRO A 522 12.36 22.10 -15.82
C PRO A 522 11.08 22.45 -16.59
N THR A 523 10.66 21.62 -17.55
CA THR A 523 9.40 21.82 -18.27
C THR A 523 8.19 21.53 -17.37
N LYS A 524 8.22 20.41 -16.64
CA LYS A 524 7.17 20.01 -15.70
C LYS A 524 7.01 20.98 -14.53
N ASN A 525 8.12 21.47 -14.00
CA ASN A 525 8.14 22.34 -12.82
C ASN A 525 8.08 23.85 -13.16
N GLY A 526 7.99 24.21 -14.44
CA GLY A 526 7.80 25.60 -14.85
C GLY A 526 9.05 26.49 -14.71
N HIS A 527 10.24 25.94 -14.94
CA HIS A 527 11.54 26.61 -14.82
C HIS A 527 12.09 27.09 -16.19
N ASP A 528 11.53 28.19 -16.72
CA ASP A 528 11.91 28.75 -18.02
C ASP A 528 13.35 29.31 -18.07
N HIS A 529 13.85 29.80 -16.94
CA HIS A 529 15.23 30.26 -16.78
C HIS A 529 16.28 29.14 -16.97
N ILE A 530 15.93 27.89 -16.63
CA ILE A 530 16.80 26.72 -16.86
C ILE A 530 16.83 26.38 -18.35
N LEU A 531 15.67 26.38 -19.02
CA LEU A 531 15.59 26.13 -20.46
C LEU A 531 16.39 27.19 -21.25
N GLN A 532 16.28 28.46 -20.84
CA GLN A 532 17.07 29.54 -21.40
C GLN A 532 18.58 29.35 -21.18
N TRP A 533 18.98 28.83 -20.03
CA TRP A 533 20.39 28.50 -19.77
C TRP A 533 20.88 27.38 -20.68
N TRP A 534 20.14 26.27 -20.80
CA TRP A 534 20.50 25.17 -21.70
C TRP A 534 20.60 25.62 -23.16
N LYS A 535 19.73 26.54 -23.60
CA LYS A 535 19.83 27.14 -24.94
C LYS A 535 21.09 27.99 -25.14
N SER A 536 21.52 28.72 -24.11
CA SER A 536 22.65 29.67 -24.19
C SER A 536 24.02 29.04 -23.88
N CYS A 537 24.06 27.87 -23.23
CA CYS A 537 25.31 27.23 -22.82
C CYS A 537 26.11 26.60 -23.96
N GLY A 538 25.55 26.52 -25.18
CA GLY A 538 26.23 25.98 -26.36
C GLY A 538 26.39 24.46 -26.37
N LEU A 539 25.87 23.74 -25.37
CA LEU A 539 25.81 22.28 -25.35
C LEU A 539 24.63 21.81 -26.20
N ARG A 540 24.88 20.80 -27.03
CA ARG A 540 23.82 20.18 -27.85
C ARG A 540 22.98 19.25 -26.98
N VAL A 541 21.75 19.67 -26.69
CA VAL A 541 20.78 18.85 -25.93
C VAL A 541 19.78 18.24 -26.90
N GLU A 542 19.76 16.91 -26.97
CA GLU A 542 18.75 16.17 -27.71
C GLU A 542 17.57 15.85 -26.79
N PHE A 543 16.34 16.06 -27.26
CA PHE A 543 15.12 15.76 -26.53
C PHE A 543 14.05 15.20 -27.47
N LYS A 544 13.11 14.44 -26.92
CA LYS A 544 11.94 13.96 -27.65
C LYS A 544 10.78 14.91 -27.46
N THR A 545 10.06 15.22 -28.54
CA THR A 545 8.91 16.12 -28.50
C THR A 545 7.79 15.56 -27.61
N CYS A 546 7.55 14.24 -27.64
CA CYS A 546 6.56 13.59 -26.79
C CYS A 546 6.86 13.75 -25.28
N ASP A 547 8.13 13.70 -24.88
CA ASP A 547 8.53 13.80 -23.47
C ASP A 547 8.30 15.23 -22.94
N ILE A 548 8.50 16.24 -23.79
CA ILE A 548 8.23 17.65 -23.47
C ILE A 548 6.72 17.95 -23.47
N GLU A 549 5.96 17.36 -24.40
CA GLU A 549 4.49 17.44 -24.42
C GLU A 549 3.88 16.85 -23.15
N GLU A 550 4.30 15.63 -22.77
CA GLU A 550 3.85 14.97 -21.53
C GLU A 550 4.24 15.80 -20.30
N ALA A 551 5.47 16.36 -20.26
CA ALA A 551 5.90 17.22 -19.16
C ALA A 551 5.06 18.51 -19.02
N LEU A 552 4.60 19.10 -20.13
CA LEU A 552 3.75 20.28 -20.12
C LEU A 552 2.32 19.98 -19.66
N GLU A 553 1.82 18.77 -19.90
CA GLU A 553 0.49 18.32 -19.45
C GLU A 553 0.50 17.88 -17.98
N ASP A 554 1.62 17.34 -17.52
CA ASP A 554 1.87 16.96 -16.13
C ASP A 554 2.17 18.15 -15.19
N ALA A 555 2.34 19.35 -15.75
CA ALA A 555 2.67 20.55 -14.99
C ALA A 555 1.46 21.02 -14.16
N ASP A 556 1.71 21.49 -12.94
CA ASP A 556 0.65 21.98 -12.05
C ASP A 556 -0.02 23.26 -12.61
N PRO A 557 -1.31 23.21 -13.00
CA PRO A 557 -2.01 24.35 -13.59
C PRO A 557 -2.19 25.54 -12.64
N SER A 558 -2.13 25.30 -11.32
CA SER A 558 -2.41 26.30 -10.29
C SER A 558 -1.28 27.33 -10.11
N SER A 559 -0.05 26.97 -10.52
CA SER A 559 1.15 27.77 -10.31
C SER A 559 1.37 28.90 -11.32
N GLY A 560 0.63 28.89 -12.45
CA GLY A 560 0.87 29.78 -13.60
C GLY A 560 2.23 29.60 -14.28
N ALA A 561 3.05 28.64 -13.82
CA ALA A 561 4.42 28.40 -14.30
C ALA A 561 4.45 27.65 -15.63
N GLU A 562 3.46 26.78 -15.88
CA GLU A 562 3.23 26.09 -17.15
C GLU A 562 3.13 27.09 -18.32
N GLY A 563 2.35 28.17 -18.15
CA GLY A 563 2.14 29.18 -19.18
C GLY A 563 3.41 29.95 -19.57
N ARG A 564 4.41 30.07 -18.68
CA ARG A 564 5.71 30.68 -19.01
C ARG A 564 6.55 29.76 -19.87
N VAL A 565 6.65 28.49 -19.48
CA VAL A 565 7.45 27.50 -20.21
C VAL A 565 6.81 27.16 -21.55
N ARG A 566 5.48 27.08 -21.64
CA ARG A 566 4.75 26.91 -22.91
C ARG A 566 5.07 28.03 -23.91
N ARG A 567 5.00 29.30 -23.47
CA ARG A 567 5.43 30.46 -24.28
C ARG A 567 6.92 30.42 -24.64
N TRP A 568 7.77 29.90 -23.76
CA TRP A 568 9.18 29.71 -24.06
C TRP A 568 9.37 28.69 -25.19
N TRP A 569 8.70 27.52 -25.12
CA TRP A 569 8.76 26.50 -26.17
C TRP A 569 8.20 26.98 -27.51
N GLU A 570 7.08 27.70 -27.51
CA GLU A 570 6.50 28.33 -28.72
C GLU A 570 7.49 29.29 -29.40
N ARG A 571 8.12 30.19 -28.61
CA ARG A 571 9.14 31.13 -29.12
C ARG A 571 10.39 30.43 -29.67
N ASN A 572 10.64 29.20 -29.23
CA ASN A 572 11.80 28.39 -29.62
C ASN A 572 11.45 27.34 -30.70
N GLY A 573 10.28 27.46 -31.35
CA GLY A 573 9.93 26.67 -32.54
C GLY A 573 9.14 25.40 -32.26
N LEU A 574 8.69 25.17 -31.02
CA LEU A 574 7.82 24.06 -30.66
C LEU A 574 6.38 24.58 -30.45
N ASN A 575 5.63 24.72 -31.55
CA ASN A 575 4.23 25.15 -31.51
C ASN A 575 3.29 23.96 -31.23
N LEU A 576 3.00 23.74 -29.96
CA LEU A 576 2.04 22.73 -29.50
C LEU A 576 0.62 23.29 -29.62
N GLY A 577 0.03 23.19 -30.81
CA GLY A 577 -1.23 23.86 -31.15
C GLY A 577 -2.40 23.55 -30.20
N VAL A 578 -2.66 24.46 -29.25
CA VAL A 578 -3.97 24.72 -28.62
C VAL A 578 -4.02 26.21 -28.26
N GLY A 579 -4.90 26.96 -28.92
CA GLY A 579 -5.02 28.42 -28.74
C GLY A 579 -5.56 28.82 -27.37
N THR A 580 -4.96 29.86 -26.79
CA THR A 580 -5.44 30.55 -25.58
C THR A 580 -6.14 31.86 -25.95
N THR A 581 -7.46 31.91 -25.79
CA THR A 581 -8.27 33.11 -25.48
C THR A 581 -9.57 32.58 -24.86
N SER A 582 -9.86 32.64 -23.56
CA SER A 582 -10.10 33.80 -22.67
C SER A 582 -10.16 33.30 -21.21
N PRO A 583 -9.94 34.14 -20.18
CA PRO A 583 -10.08 33.72 -18.78
C PRO A 583 -11.58 33.69 -18.40
N ASN A 584 -12.01 32.67 -17.64
CA ASN A 584 -13.35 32.45 -17.06
C ASN A 584 -14.26 31.38 -17.67
N THR A 585 -13.72 30.30 -18.25
CA THR A 585 -14.49 29.05 -18.41
C THR A 585 -13.58 27.85 -18.17
N CYS A 586 -13.93 27.01 -17.20
CA CYS A 586 -13.15 25.86 -16.73
C CYS A 586 -12.79 24.88 -17.87
N PRO A 587 -11.51 24.66 -18.18
CA PRO A 587 -11.08 23.64 -19.13
C PRO A 587 -10.65 22.38 -18.37
N ILE A 588 -11.60 21.61 -17.83
CA ILE A 588 -11.29 20.32 -17.16
C ILE A 588 -11.84 19.10 -17.94
N LEU A 589 -12.73 19.29 -18.93
CA LEU A 589 -13.46 18.17 -19.54
C LEU A 589 -13.03 17.73 -20.95
N LEU A 590 -12.06 18.37 -21.61
CA LEU A 590 -11.69 18.05 -23.01
C LEU A 590 -10.22 17.65 -23.23
N MET A 591 -9.36 17.70 -22.21
CA MET A 591 -7.92 17.40 -22.36
C MET A 591 -7.54 15.90 -22.36
N PRO A 592 -8.17 14.99 -21.58
CA PRO A 592 -7.72 13.59 -21.53
C PRO A 592 -8.01 12.78 -22.81
N ALA A 593 -9.06 13.13 -23.55
CA ALA A 593 -9.47 12.42 -24.77
C ALA A 593 -8.54 12.69 -25.96
N ARG A 594 -7.99 13.91 -26.06
CA ARG A 594 -6.99 14.27 -27.08
C ARG A 594 -5.63 13.64 -26.81
N TRP A 595 -5.27 13.52 -25.53
CA TRP A 595 -4.06 12.86 -25.06
C TRP A 595 -4.01 11.37 -25.44
N ALA A 596 -5.11 10.63 -25.16
CA ALA A 596 -5.21 9.21 -25.48
C ALA A 596 -5.14 8.93 -26.99
N LEU A 597 -5.71 9.81 -27.82
CA LEU A 597 -5.73 9.66 -29.28
C LEU A 597 -4.35 9.87 -29.91
N ARG A 598 -3.52 10.78 -29.36
CA ARG A 598 -2.16 11.05 -29.86
C ARG A 598 -1.14 10.01 -29.41
N ARG A 599 -1.30 9.46 -28.20
CA ARG A 599 -0.46 8.33 -27.72
C ARG A 599 -0.67 7.06 -28.53
N ALA A 600 -1.88 6.83 -29.03
CA ALA A 600 -2.20 5.70 -29.91
C ALA A 600 -1.55 5.81 -31.31
N LEU A 601 -1.20 7.02 -31.76
CA LEU A 601 -0.64 7.28 -33.10
C LEU A 601 0.91 7.35 -33.14
N CYS A 602 1.58 7.44 -31.99
CA CYS A 602 3.06 7.51 -31.90
C CYS A 602 3.78 6.17 -32.14
N GLY A 603 3.08 5.12 -32.59
CA GLY A 603 3.67 3.84 -32.98
C GLY A 603 4.40 3.84 -34.34
N SER A 604 4.64 4.99 -34.96
CA SER A 604 5.27 5.10 -36.28
C SER A 604 6.55 5.94 -36.25
N LYS A 605 7.65 5.28 -36.68
CA LYS A 605 9.08 5.65 -36.85
C LYS A 605 9.59 7.03 -36.37
N PRO A 606 10.76 7.10 -35.70
CA PRO A 606 11.32 8.35 -35.20
C PRO A 606 11.90 9.22 -36.33
N ARG A 607 11.49 10.49 -36.40
CA ARG A 607 12.22 11.55 -37.12
C ARG A 607 13.11 12.30 -36.13
N ALA A 608 14.42 12.10 -36.22
CA ALA A 608 15.40 12.92 -35.51
C ALA A 608 15.50 14.28 -36.20
N ILE A 609 15.32 15.37 -35.45
CA ILE A 609 15.51 16.73 -35.95
C ILE A 609 16.83 17.26 -35.37
N SER A 610 17.77 17.59 -36.26
CA SER A 610 19.01 18.31 -35.96
C SER A 610 18.88 19.73 -36.52
N THR A 611 19.03 20.75 -35.68
CA THR A 611 19.07 22.14 -36.13
C THR A 611 20.51 22.51 -36.52
N HIS A 612 20.78 22.59 -37.82
CA HIS A 612 22.00 23.20 -38.36
C HIS A 612 21.85 24.72 -38.45
N THR A 613 22.92 25.43 -38.04
CA THR A 613 23.11 26.87 -38.13
C THR A 613 23.67 27.28 -39.50
N GLN A 614 23.02 28.22 -40.20
CA GLN A 614 23.68 29.09 -41.18
C GLN A 614 23.11 30.53 -41.12
N GLN A 615 24.04 31.50 -41.20
CA GLN A 615 23.85 32.96 -41.14
C GLN A 615 23.77 33.60 -42.56
N PRO A 616 23.41 34.90 -42.69
CA PRO A 616 22.64 35.44 -43.84
C PRO A 616 23.35 36.51 -44.70
N SER A 617 22.76 36.88 -45.85
CA SER A 617 22.88 38.19 -46.55
C SER A 617 21.81 38.31 -47.67
N ASN A 618 20.83 39.23 -47.63
CA ASN A 618 20.79 40.68 -47.90
C ASN A 618 20.61 41.09 -49.39
N SER A 619 19.49 41.79 -49.68
CA SER A 619 19.33 42.94 -50.61
C SER A 619 17.84 43.13 -50.94
N TYR A 620 17.19 44.29 -51.09
CA TYR A 620 17.38 45.72 -50.77
C TYR A 620 16.01 46.40 -51.16
N ASN A 621 15.50 47.33 -50.34
CA ASN A 621 14.92 48.68 -50.65
C ASN A 621 14.10 48.90 -51.96
N ARG A 622 13.01 49.70 -52.06
CA ARG A 622 12.62 50.98 -51.44
C ARG A 622 11.21 51.38 -51.97
N ILE A 623 10.24 51.78 -51.13
CA ILE A 623 9.70 53.16 -50.87
C ILE A 623 8.48 53.61 -51.72
N PRO A 624 7.54 54.41 -51.14
CA PRO A 624 6.13 54.51 -51.55
C PRO A 624 5.66 55.96 -51.89
N SER A 625 4.35 56.15 -52.17
CA SER A 625 3.56 57.30 -51.68
C SER A 625 2.06 57.23 -52.04
N SER A 626 1.21 57.50 -51.03
CA SER A 626 -0.13 58.16 -50.96
C SER A 626 -0.88 58.54 -52.26
N GLY A 627 -2.21 58.51 -52.41
CA GLY A 627 -3.37 58.60 -51.50
C GLY A 627 -4.42 59.57 -52.11
N ILE A 628 -5.70 59.47 -51.69
CA ILE A 628 -6.83 60.46 -51.79
C ILE A 628 -8.07 60.07 -52.65
N ASN A 629 -9.18 59.84 -51.92
CA ASN A 629 -10.62 60.18 -52.05
C ASN A 629 -11.45 60.03 -53.35
N GLY A 630 -12.65 59.45 -53.18
CA GLY A 630 -13.91 60.13 -53.56
C GLY A 630 -14.97 59.31 -54.34
N PRO A 631 -16.29 59.58 -54.18
CA PRO A 631 -17.35 58.57 -54.27
C PRO A 631 -18.37 58.80 -55.42
N GLN A 632 -19.26 57.82 -55.70
CA GLN A 632 -20.65 58.11 -56.13
C GLN A 632 -21.58 56.87 -56.11
N ARG A 633 -22.85 57.16 -55.82
CA ARG A 633 -23.97 56.26 -55.52
C ARG A 633 -25.05 56.54 -56.56
N ILE A 634 -25.58 55.55 -57.30
CA ILE A 634 -26.89 55.63 -57.98
C ILE A 634 -27.57 54.25 -57.97
N THR A 635 -28.83 54.28 -57.57
CA THR A 635 -29.85 53.22 -57.46
C THR A 635 -30.73 53.11 -58.72
N ARG A 636 -31.20 51.89 -59.08
CA ARG A 636 -32.54 51.59 -59.65
C ARG A 636 -32.74 50.06 -59.66
N LYS A 637 -33.68 49.51 -58.85
CA LYS A 637 -35.08 49.09 -59.16
C LYS A 637 -35.19 48.08 -60.33
N ARG A 638 -36.01 47.01 -60.34
CA ARG A 638 -36.82 46.19 -59.40
C ARG A 638 -37.59 45.22 -60.31
N GLN A 639 -37.71 43.93 -59.97
CA GLN A 639 -38.88 43.03 -60.21
C GLN A 639 -38.53 41.69 -59.53
N SER A 640 -39.13 41.34 -58.39
CA SER A 640 -40.40 40.59 -58.20
C SER A 640 -40.29 39.17 -58.77
N ILE A 641 -40.38 38.06 -58.02
CA ILE A 641 -41.48 37.59 -57.16
C ILE A 641 -40.95 36.39 -56.33
N GLY A 642 -41.37 36.29 -55.06
CA GLY A 642 -41.65 35.00 -54.41
C GLY A 642 -40.52 34.27 -53.65
N GLN A 643 -40.21 34.71 -52.42
CA GLN A 643 -40.64 34.04 -51.18
C GLN A 643 -39.91 34.63 -49.97
N ASN A 644 -40.64 35.45 -49.22
CA ASN A 644 -40.29 35.90 -47.88
C ASN A 644 -40.74 34.84 -46.87
N VAL A 645 -39.82 34.24 -46.12
CA VAL A 645 -39.92 34.17 -44.66
C VAL A 645 -38.53 34.42 -44.10
N ARG A 646 -38.24 35.70 -43.88
CA ARG A 646 -37.27 36.13 -42.88
C ARG A 646 -37.97 35.92 -41.53
N SER A 647 -37.73 34.80 -40.89
CA SER A 647 -37.91 34.67 -39.45
C SER A 647 -36.59 34.20 -38.85
N ASN A 648 -36.12 35.02 -37.92
CA ASN A 648 -35.11 34.76 -36.90
C ASN A 648 -34.57 33.31 -36.84
N ILE A 649 -33.35 33.12 -37.32
CA ILE A 649 -32.45 32.12 -36.74
C ILE A 649 -31.32 32.90 -36.09
N GLN A 650 -31.64 33.43 -34.90
CA GLN A 650 -30.63 33.69 -33.89
C GLN A 650 -29.82 32.40 -33.76
N SER A 651 -28.50 32.49 -33.93
CA SER A 651 -27.61 31.47 -33.38
C SER A 651 -27.97 31.36 -31.90
N ARG A 652 -28.61 30.26 -31.51
CA ARG A 652 -28.97 29.98 -30.13
C ARG A 652 -27.66 29.91 -29.34
N SER A 653 -27.30 31.03 -28.73
CA SER A 653 -26.53 31.06 -27.50
C SER A 653 -27.26 30.13 -26.53
N ILE A 654 -26.66 28.99 -26.22
CA ILE A 654 -27.19 28.10 -25.19
C ILE A 654 -26.90 28.78 -23.86
N MET A 655 -27.97 29.38 -23.30
CA MET A 655 -28.13 29.88 -21.93
C MET A 655 -27.12 30.93 -21.44
N THR A 656 -27.50 32.20 -21.58
CA THR A 656 -27.08 33.27 -20.66
C THR A 656 -28.29 34.08 -20.17
N ASP A 657 -29.41 33.41 -19.92
CA ASP A 657 -30.47 33.97 -19.08
C ASP A 657 -30.21 33.53 -17.64
N SER A 658 -30.28 34.48 -16.71
CA SER A 658 -30.15 34.24 -15.28
C SER A 658 -31.16 33.16 -14.86
N ILE A 659 -30.66 31.99 -14.48
CA ILE A 659 -31.49 30.88 -13.99
C ILE A 659 -32.28 31.41 -12.78
N PRO A 660 -33.63 31.29 -12.78
CA PRO A 660 -34.44 31.72 -11.64
C PRO A 660 -33.93 31.06 -10.36
N SER A 661 -33.82 31.80 -9.26
CA SER A 661 -33.19 31.31 -8.01
C SER A 661 -33.81 30.02 -7.48
N PHE A 662 -35.09 29.76 -7.76
CA PHE A 662 -35.78 28.50 -7.38
C PHE A 662 -35.37 27.29 -8.23
N ALA A 663 -34.89 27.50 -9.46
CA ALA A 663 -34.48 26.47 -10.38
C ALA A 663 -32.98 26.13 -10.25
N VAL A 664 -32.18 27.00 -9.61
CA VAL A 664 -30.74 26.80 -9.41
C VAL A 664 -30.42 25.51 -8.63
N PRO A 665 -31.04 25.20 -7.47
CA PRO A 665 -30.72 23.98 -6.74
C PRO A 665 -31.06 22.71 -7.54
N PRO A 666 -32.26 22.52 -8.12
CA PRO A 666 -32.55 21.35 -8.95
C PRO A 666 -31.60 21.20 -10.15
N LEU A 667 -31.27 22.29 -10.85
CA LEU A 667 -30.32 22.27 -11.97
C LEU A 667 -28.90 21.87 -11.53
N LEU A 668 -28.44 22.37 -10.38
CA LEU A 668 -27.15 21.98 -9.81
C LEU A 668 -27.14 20.51 -9.41
N PHE A 669 -28.17 20.02 -8.72
CA PHE A 669 -28.24 18.62 -8.31
C PHE A 669 -28.35 17.67 -9.51
N ILE A 670 -29.18 17.97 -10.49
CA ILE A 670 -29.33 17.16 -11.71
C ILE A 670 -28.05 17.25 -12.57
N GLY A 671 -27.49 18.44 -12.73
CA GLY A 671 -26.26 18.64 -13.49
C GLY A 671 -25.05 17.95 -12.87
N LEU A 672 -24.90 18.04 -11.55
CA LEU A 672 -23.84 17.33 -10.80
C LEU A 672 -24.05 15.82 -10.87
N LEU A 673 -25.29 15.34 -10.71
CA LEU A 673 -25.62 13.92 -10.82
C LEU A 673 -25.25 13.39 -12.21
N LEU A 674 -25.68 14.06 -13.29
CA LEU A 674 -25.37 13.68 -14.66
C LEU A 674 -23.88 13.80 -14.97
N GLY A 675 -23.20 14.83 -14.45
CA GLY A 675 -21.76 15.02 -14.59
C GLY A 675 -20.96 13.90 -13.93
N LEU A 676 -21.27 13.57 -12.67
CA LEU A 676 -20.64 12.46 -11.96
C LEU A 676 -21.00 11.10 -12.58
N TRP A 677 -22.23 10.95 -13.07
CA TRP A 677 -22.72 9.75 -13.77
C TRP A 677 -21.95 9.50 -15.07
N THR A 678 -21.85 10.51 -15.94
CA THR A 678 -21.09 10.43 -17.19
C THR A 678 -19.61 10.20 -16.93
N TRP A 679 -19.03 10.93 -15.97
CA TRP A 679 -17.64 10.77 -15.55
C TRP A 679 -17.33 9.34 -15.09
N LYS A 680 -18.14 8.75 -14.20
CA LYS A 680 -17.93 7.38 -13.72
C LYS A 680 -18.04 6.36 -14.85
N CYS A 681 -19.08 6.45 -15.69
CA CYS A 681 -19.25 5.55 -16.84
C CYS A 681 -18.06 5.63 -17.81
N PHE A 682 -17.60 6.85 -18.11
CA PHE A 682 -16.44 7.10 -18.96
C PHE A 682 -15.17 6.45 -18.41
N TRP A 683 -14.87 6.64 -17.13
CA TRP A 683 -13.69 6.05 -16.51
C TRP A 683 -13.76 4.53 -16.39
N ILE A 684 -14.94 3.94 -16.15
CA ILE A 684 -15.11 2.48 -16.12
C ILE A 684 -14.74 1.85 -17.47
N ILE A 685 -15.14 2.48 -18.59
CA ILE A 685 -14.77 2.00 -19.93
C ILE A 685 -13.28 2.23 -20.22
N ILE A 686 -12.75 3.43 -19.96
CA ILE A 686 -11.34 3.73 -20.24
C ILE A 686 -10.38 2.86 -19.40
N MET A 687 -10.71 2.63 -18.13
CA MET A 687 -9.89 1.83 -17.22
C MET A 687 -10.30 0.37 -17.19
N GLN A 688 -11.15 -0.08 -18.11
CA GLN A 688 -11.70 -1.44 -18.12
C GLN A 688 -10.61 -2.51 -18.03
N ASN A 689 -9.54 -2.43 -18.82
CA ASN A 689 -8.47 -3.44 -18.79
C ASN A 689 -7.77 -3.49 -17.43
N LYS A 690 -7.63 -2.34 -16.75
CA LYS A 690 -7.09 -2.30 -15.40
C LYS A 690 -8.06 -2.93 -14.39
N LEU A 691 -9.36 -2.67 -14.52
CA LEU A 691 -10.39 -3.24 -13.65
C LEU A 691 -10.59 -4.75 -13.84
N LEU A 692 -10.47 -5.24 -15.08
CA LEU A 692 -10.65 -6.65 -15.41
C LEU A 692 -9.40 -7.48 -15.13
N TYR A 693 -8.21 -6.94 -15.39
CA TYR A 693 -6.94 -7.62 -15.22
C TYR A 693 -6.17 -7.04 -14.03
N LEU A 694 -6.53 -7.50 -12.83
CA LEU A 694 -6.03 -7.02 -11.54
C LEU A 694 -4.63 -7.58 -11.21
N SER A 695 -3.67 -7.31 -12.10
CA SER A 695 -2.27 -7.75 -11.98
C SER A 695 -1.52 -7.24 -10.74
N TRP A 696 -2.01 -6.19 -10.07
CA TRP A 696 -1.41 -5.63 -8.87
C TRP A 696 -2.14 -6.05 -7.58
N LEU A 697 -3.24 -6.80 -7.67
CA LEU A 697 -4.05 -7.20 -6.52
C LEU A 697 -4.02 -8.73 -6.37
N PRO A 698 -3.73 -9.28 -5.17
CA PRO A 698 -3.29 -8.59 -3.95
C PRO A 698 -1.97 -7.80 -4.12
N PRO A 699 -1.75 -6.72 -3.33
CA PRO A 699 -0.53 -5.92 -3.43
C PRO A 699 0.71 -6.79 -3.18
N PHE A 700 1.80 -6.45 -3.85
CA PHE A 700 3.10 -7.17 -3.80
C PHE A 700 3.12 -8.58 -4.41
N THR A 701 2.02 -9.11 -4.94
CA THR A 701 2.04 -10.46 -5.53
C THR A 701 2.96 -10.60 -6.75
N ARG A 702 3.31 -9.50 -7.41
CA ARG A 702 4.31 -9.49 -8.49
C ARG A 702 5.73 -9.78 -8.01
N SER A 703 6.03 -9.56 -6.73
CA SER A 703 7.33 -9.86 -6.13
C SER A 703 7.39 -11.25 -5.48
N ASP A 704 6.31 -12.02 -5.51
CA ASP A 704 6.29 -13.38 -4.97
C ASP A 704 7.25 -14.28 -5.75
N ALA A 705 8.04 -15.08 -5.04
CA ALA A 705 8.93 -16.07 -5.62
C ALA A 705 8.34 -17.49 -5.47
N ILE A 706 8.71 -18.40 -6.37
CA ILE A 706 8.33 -19.82 -6.27
C ILE A 706 8.82 -20.43 -4.95
N SER A 707 10.00 -20.00 -4.47
CA SER A 707 10.60 -20.44 -3.20
C SER A 707 9.71 -20.19 -1.99
N ASP A 708 8.86 -19.16 -2.02
CA ASP A 708 8.00 -18.78 -0.90
C ASP A 708 6.91 -19.84 -0.65
N TYR A 709 6.55 -20.62 -1.68
CA TYR A 709 5.52 -21.66 -1.64
C TYR A 709 6.09 -23.08 -1.68
N GLU A 710 7.41 -23.25 -1.78
CA GLU A 710 8.05 -24.55 -2.02
C GLU A 710 7.66 -25.59 -0.96
N ALA A 711 7.63 -25.19 0.33
CA ALA A 711 7.28 -26.08 1.44
C ALA A 711 5.86 -26.64 1.33
N GLU A 712 4.90 -25.83 0.87
CA GLU A 712 3.51 -26.25 0.66
C GLU A 712 3.35 -27.07 -0.62
N CYS A 713 4.28 -26.95 -1.57
CA CYS A 713 4.25 -27.62 -2.88
C CYS A 713 4.90 -29.02 -2.89
N ARG A 714 5.78 -29.36 -1.94
CA ARG A 714 6.42 -30.69 -1.86
C ARG A 714 5.42 -31.86 -1.79
N PRO A 715 5.58 -32.94 -2.59
CA PRO A 715 6.77 -33.31 -3.36
C PRO A 715 6.86 -32.74 -4.79
N VAL A 716 5.90 -31.90 -5.22
CA VAL A 716 5.93 -31.26 -6.54
C VAL A 716 7.04 -30.22 -6.58
N ARG A 717 7.86 -30.25 -7.62
CA ARG A 717 8.88 -29.23 -7.90
C ARG A 717 8.38 -28.31 -9.00
N TRP A 718 8.53 -27.01 -8.76
CA TRP A 718 8.13 -25.96 -9.69
C TRP A 718 9.35 -25.22 -10.23
N GLU A 719 9.38 -24.98 -11.53
CA GLU A 719 10.42 -24.23 -12.22
C GLU A 719 9.82 -23.08 -13.03
N GLU A 720 10.52 -21.94 -13.05
CA GLU A 720 10.17 -20.82 -13.93
C GLU A 720 10.80 -21.03 -15.31
N LYS A 721 9.99 -20.94 -16.36
CA LYS A 721 10.41 -20.88 -17.77
C LYS A 721 9.98 -19.54 -18.37
N GLN A 722 10.75 -19.06 -19.34
CA GLN A 722 10.48 -17.81 -20.04
C GLN A 722 10.18 -18.10 -21.50
N ILE A 723 9.02 -17.67 -21.98
CA ILE A 723 8.56 -17.82 -23.37
C ILE A 723 8.27 -16.45 -23.98
N ARG A 724 7.96 -16.43 -25.28
CA ARG A 724 7.53 -15.21 -25.97
C ARG A 724 6.15 -15.41 -26.56
N SER A 725 5.29 -14.42 -26.39
CA SER A 725 4.00 -14.34 -27.07
C SER A 725 4.20 -14.22 -28.59
N LEU A 726 3.13 -14.41 -29.36
CA LEU A 726 3.15 -14.28 -30.83
C LEU A 726 3.56 -12.87 -31.30
N ASP A 727 3.38 -11.84 -30.47
CA ASP A 727 3.82 -10.47 -30.73
C ASP A 727 5.21 -10.13 -30.12
N GLY A 728 5.92 -11.12 -29.59
CA GLY A 728 7.27 -10.98 -29.02
C GLY A 728 7.31 -10.55 -27.55
N THR A 729 6.16 -10.31 -26.90
CA THR A 729 6.06 -10.00 -25.47
C THR A 729 6.67 -11.12 -24.62
N LYS A 730 7.50 -10.79 -23.62
CA LYS A 730 8.08 -11.80 -22.71
C LYS A 730 7.04 -12.27 -21.70
N LEU A 731 6.87 -13.59 -21.59
CA LEU A 731 5.93 -14.25 -20.70
C LEU A 731 6.66 -15.27 -19.82
N ALA A 732 6.21 -15.38 -18.58
CA ALA A 732 6.67 -16.38 -17.64
C ALA A 732 5.67 -17.55 -17.54
N VAL A 733 6.21 -18.76 -17.41
CA VAL A 733 5.46 -20.00 -17.23
C VAL A 733 6.02 -20.74 -16.03
N CYS A 734 5.16 -21.19 -15.13
CA CYS A 734 5.56 -22.09 -14.05
C CYS A 734 5.28 -23.53 -14.45
N GLU A 735 6.30 -24.37 -14.48
CA GLU A 735 6.20 -25.79 -14.81
C GLU A 735 6.36 -26.63 -13.54
N GLY A 736 5.40 -27.50 -13.25
CA GLY A 736 5.33 -28.33 -12.05
C GLY A 736 5.29 -29.81 -12.37
N HIS A 737 6.20 -30.59 -11.81
CA HIS A 737 6.24 -32.04 -11.96
C HIS A 737 6.67 -32.75 -10.66
N ILE A 738 6.39 -34.04 -10.54
CA ILE A 738 6.86 -34.88 -9.42
C ILE A 738 8.08 -35.67 -9.90
N PRO A 739 9.26 -35.53 -9.27
CA PRO A 739 10.45 -36.29 -9.64
C PRO A 739 10.23 -37.79 -9.43
N VAL A 740 10.53 -38.60 -10.46
CA VAL A 740 10.50 -40.07 -10.35
C VAL A 740 11.81 -40.52 -9.66
N PRO A 741 11.78 -41.37 -8.62
CA PRO A 741 12.98 -41.91 -8.02
C PRO A 741 13.68 -42.83 -9.03
N HIS A 742 14.86 -42.44 -9.54
CA HIS A 742 15.74 -43.36 -10.25
C HIS A 742 16.23 -44.42 -9.26
N LYS A 743 15.89 -45.70 -9.48
CA LYS A 743 16.62 -46.81 -8.85
C LYS A 743 18.07 -46.74 -9.35
N ASN A 744 19.01 -46.74 -8.39
CA ASN A 744 20.45 -46.74 -8.62
C ASN A 744 20.88 -47.96 -9.46
N ASP A 745 21.20 -47.77 -10.74
CA ASP A 745 22.10 -48.69 -11.45
C ASP A 745 23.55 -48.23 -11.24
N LYS A 746 24.12 -48.72 -10.15
CA LYS A 746 25.57 -48.89 -10.00
C LYS A 746 25.84 -50.39 -9.89
N SER A 747 26.08 -51.05 -11.02
CA SER A 747 26.82 -52.31 -11.05
C SER A 747 27.46 -52.55 -12.42
N PHE A 748 28.78 -52.35 -12.45
CA PHE A 748 29.84 -53.10 -13.14
C PHE A 748 29.70 -53.53 -14.61
N LEU A 749 30.76 -53.17 -15.35
CA LEU A 749 31.17 -53.58 -16.70
C LEU A 749 31.03 -55.09 -16.99
N SER A 750 30.67 -55.43 -18.24
CA SER A 750 31.48 -56.27 -19.15
C SER A 750 30.93 -56.22 -20.59
N PRO A 751 31.76 -56.01 -21.63
CA PRO A 751 31.39 -56.18 -23.02
C PRO A 751 31.86 -57.55 -23.51
N ASP A 752 30.95 -58.52 -23.59
CA ASP A 752 31.08 -59.72 -24.44
C ASP A 752 29.84 -60.62 -24.29
N ALA A 753 28.99 -60.66 -25.30
CA ALA A 753 28.25 -61.86 -25.72
C ALA A 753 27.44 -61.57 -27.00
N LEU A 754 27.87 -62.27 -28.04
CA LEU A 754 27.38 -62.28 -29.41
C LEU A 754 26.00 -62.97 -29.52
N LYS A 755 25.19 -62.53 -30.50
CA LYS A 755 24.14 -63.26 -31.25
C LYS A 755 22.95 -63.87 -30.48
N ASN A 756 21.77 -63.36 -30.79
CA ASN A 756 20.69 -64.19 -31.32
C ASN A 756 19.81 -63.36 -32.28
N GLU A 757 19.79 -63.78 -33.54
CA GLU A 757 18.79 -63.39 -34.53
C GLU A 757 17.48 -64.13 -34.24
N GLY A 758 16.35 -63.45 -34.45
CA GLY A 758 15.03 -64.08 -34.51
C GLY A 758 14.06 -63.63 -33.41
N GLN A 759 13.54 -62.40 -33.50
CA GLN A 759 12.23 -62.05 -32.94
C GLN A 759 11.67 -60.79 -33.63
N GLU A 760 10.41 -60.88 -34.02
CA GLU A 760 9.64 -59.86 -34.73
C GLU A 760 9.80 -58.46 -34.11
N LYS A 761 9.97 -57.44 -34.95
CA LYS A 761 9.97 -56.02 -34.55
C LYS A 761 8.57 -55.65 -34.01
N LEU A 762 8.35 -55.85 -32.71
CA LEU A 762 7.26 -55.20 -31.98
C LEU A 762 7.63 -53.71 -31.86
N ALA A 763 6.83 -52.83 -32.45
CA ALA A 763 7.03 -51.38 -32.35
C ALA A 763 7.13 -50.94 -30.87
N PRO A 764 8.10 -50.07 -30.49
CA PRO A 764 8.23 -49.62 -29.10
C PRO A 764 6.96 -48.88 -28.68
N LYS A 765 6.29 -49.36 -27.62
CA LYS A 765 5.11 -48.70 -27.03
C LYS A 765 5.53 -47.32 -26.47
N ARG A 766 4.95 -46.25 -27.01
CA ARG A 766 5.21 -44.86 -26.59
C ARG A 766 4.72 -44.62 -25.16
N LYS A 767 5.49 -43.87 -24.37
CA LYS A 767 5.10 -43.48 -23.00
C LYS A 767 4.05 -42.38 -23.04
N LYS A 768 2.94 -42.53 -22.32
CA LYS A 768 1.90 -41.50 -22.25
C LYS A 768 2.34 -40.33 -21.36
N SER A 769 2.27 -39.11 -21.89
CA SER A 769 2.64 -37.88 -21.19
C SER A 769 1.47 -36.90 -21.23
N VAL A 770 0.97 -36.48 -20.08
CA VAL A 770 -0.18 -35.57 -19.96
C VAL A 770 0.28 -34.23 -19.41
N VAL A 771 0.10 -33.16 -20.18
CA VAL A 771 0.42 -31.79 -19.76
C VAL A 771 -0.86 -31.01 -19.53
N ILE A 772 -1.03 -30.49 -18.31
CA ILE A 772 -2.16 -29.66 -17.93
C ILE A 772 -1.78 -28.19 -18.04
N CYS A 773 -2.37 -27.51 -19.01
CA CYS A 773 -2.21 -26.08 -19.27
C CYS A 773 -3.19 -25.28 -18.41
N TYR A 774 -2.68 -24.61 -17.37
CA TYR A 774 -3.48 -23.83 -16.43
C TYR A 774 -3.55 -22.35 -16.81
N PHE A 775 -4.78 -21.83 -16.85
CA PHE A 775 -5.14 -20.43 -17.12
C PHE A 775 -5.79 -19.81 -15.88
N GLN A 776 -5.06 -18.89 -15.24
CA GLN A 776 -5.50 -18.24 -13.99
C GLN A 776 -6.63 -17.20 -14.20
N GLY A 777 -7.31 -16.86 -13.10
CA GLY A 777 -8.36 -15.84 -13.05
C GLY A 777 -7.84 -14.39 -13.06
N ASN A 778 -8.73 -13.44 -12.72
CA ASN A 778 -8.51 -12.00 -12.82
C ASN A 778 -7.47 -11.43 -11.81
N GLY A 779 -7.34 -12.03 -10.63
CA GLY A 779 -6.49 -11.53 -9.54
C GLY A 779 -5.46 -12.56 -9.04
N GLY A 780 -4.35 -12.03 -8.51
CA GLY A 780 -3.21 -12.79 -8.00
C GLY A 780 -2.18 -13.17 -9.06
N SER A 781 -0.94 -13.38 -8.60
CA SER A 781 0.15 -13.88 -9.45
C SER A 781 0.24 -15.40 -9.40
N THR A 782 0.86 -15.98 -10.42
CA THR A 782 0.94 -17.43 -10.62
C THR A 782 1.56 -18.20 -9.43
N PRO A 783 2.62 -17.71 -8.75
CA PRO A 783 3.17 -18.38 -7.56
C PRO A 783 2.16 -18.70 -6.46
N MET A 784 1.21 -17.78 -6.20
CA MET A 784 0.17 -17.97 -5.19
C MET A 784 -0.77 -19.16 -5.49
N ARG A 785 -0.84 -19.60 -6.75
CA ARG A 785 -1.70 -20.72 -7.18
C ARG A 785 -0.96 -22.07 -7.12
N LEU A 786 0.36 -22.09 -6.99
CA LEU A 786 1.16 -23.31 -7.01
C LEU A 786 0.79 -24.31 -5.90
N PRO A 787 0.45 -23.91 -4.66
CA PRO A 787 -0.03 -24.85 -3.66
C PRO A 787 -1.28 -25.60 -4.13
N LEU A 788 -2.30 -24.89 -4.64
CA LEU A 788 -3.53 -25.48 -5.18
C LEU A 788 -3.22 -26.50 -6.29
N LEU A 789 -2.43 -26.08 -7.28
CA LEU A 789 -2.04 -26.93 -8.41
C LEU A 789 -1.26 -28.18 -7.96
N SER A 790 -0.40 -28.02 -6.95
CA SER A 790 0.38 -29.12 -6.37
C SER A 790 -0.52 -30.17 -5.70
N HIS A 791 -1.58 -29.74 -5.00
CA HIS A 791 -2.52 -30.67 -4.36
C HIS A 791 -3.26 -31.54 -5.38
N VAL A 792 -3.61 -30.97 -6.54
CA VAL A 792 -4.24 -31.70 -7.64
C VAL A 792 -3.26 -32.68 -8.27
N LEU A 793 -2.03 -32.25 -8.58
CA LEU A 793 -1.02 -33.11 -9.18
C LEU A 793 -0.65 -34.31 -8.30
N ARG A 794 -0.58 -34.11 -6.98
CA ARG A 794 -0.40 -35.21 -6.01
C ARG A 794 -1.54 -36.20 -6.05
N ALA A 795 -2.77 -35.72 -5.95
CA ALA A 795 -3.95 -36.57 -5.99
C ALA A 795 -4.04 -37.37 -7.30
N MET A 796 -3.67 -36.78 -8.44
CA MET A 796 -3.59 -37.48 -9.72
C MET A 796 -2.55 -38.60 -9.70
N THR A 797 -1.35 -38.30 -9.21
CA THR A 797 -0.23 -39.26 -9.18
C THR A 797 -0.51 -40.42 -8.23
N GLU A 798 -1.14 -40.15 -7.09
CA GLU A 798 -1.59 -41.17 -6.12
C GLU A 798 -2.71 -42.04 -6.69
N THR A 799 -3.72 -41.42 -7.30
CA THR A 799 -4.85 -42.15 -7.90
C THR A 799 -4.38 -43.02 -9.07
N SER A 800 -3.54 -42.48 -9.95
CA SER A 800 -2.96 -43.23 -11.08
C SER A 800 -2.18 -44.47 -10.61
N ARG A 801 -1.36 -44.35 -9.56
CA ARG A 801 -0.65 -45.50 -8.96
C ARG A 801 -1.57 -46.55 -8.34
N SER A 802 -2.71 -46.13 -7.79
CA SER A 802 -3.68 -47.05 -7.20
C SER A 802 -4.49 -47.82 -8.26
N THR A 803 -4.65 -47.26 -9.46
CA THR A 803 -5.39 -47.88 -10.57
C THR A 803 -4.52 -48.81 -11.43
N SER A 804 -3.18 -48.64 -11.42
CA SER A 804 -2.25 -49.57 -12.07
C SER A 804 -2.11 -50.88 -11.28
N SER A 805 -2.52 -52.00 -11.88
CA SER A 805 -2.38 -53.34 -11.28
C SER A 805 -0.91 -53.75 -11.09
N PRO A 806 -0.53 -54.50 -10.04
CA PRO A 806 0.85 -54.93 -9.78
C PRO A 806 1.48 -55.84 -10.86
N MET A 807 0.72 -56.28 -11.86
CA MET A 807 1.18 -57.23 -12.90
C MET A 807 1.47 -56.58 -14.26
N SER A 808 1.35 -55.26 -14.41
CA SER A 808 1.68 -54.55 -15.66
C SER A 808 2.63 -53.38 -15.40
N ASP A 809 3.93 -53.67 -15.38
CA ASP A 809 5.03 -52.70 -15.18
C ASP A 809 5.22 -51.70 -16.34
N SER A 810 4.24 -51.55 -17.24
CA SER A 810 4.47 -50.99 -18.58
C SER A 810 3.89 -49.61 -18.91
N GLU A 811 3.14 -48.90 -18.06
CA GLU A 811 2.58 -47.57 -18.43
C GLU A 811 2.48 -46.58 -17.26
N VAL A 812 3.62 -46.09 -16.75
CA VAL A 812 3.60 -44.91 -15.85
C VAL A 812 3.35 -43.66 -16.70
N SER A 813 2.13 -43.13 -16.66
CA SER A 813 1.81 -41.84 -17.28
C SER A 813 2.49 -40.71 -16.52
N GLN A 814 3.29 -39.89 -17.21
CA GLN A 814 3.91 -38.72 -16.62
C GLN A 814 2.92 -37.54 -16.65
N TYR A 815 2.69 -36.92 -15.50
CA TYR A 815 1.82 -35.74 -15.37
C TYR A 815 2.64 -34.49 -15.07
N THR A 816 2.43 -33.45 -15.86
CA THR A 816 3.05 -32.12 -15.69
C THR A 816 1.97 -31.05 -15.70
N ILE A 817 2.06 -30.05 -14.83
CA ILE A 817 1.22 -28.85 -14.88
C ILE A 817 2.07 -27.67 -15.36
N ALA A 818 1.65 -27.02 -16.44
CA ALA A 818 2.24 -25.77 -16.91
C ALA A 818 1.24 -24.64 -16.68
N ALA A 819 1.61 -23.64 -15.88
CA ALA A 819 0.77 -22.50 -15.54
C ALA A 819 1.29 -21.22 -16.20
N LEU A 820 0.47 -20.62 -17.06
CA LEU A 820 0.84 -19.41 -17.79
C LEU A 820 0.61 -18.16 -16.94
N SER A 821 1.63 -17.30 -16.84
CA SER A 821 1.47 -15.94 -16.37
C SER A 821 1.28 -14.99 -17.55
N TYR A 822 0.07 -14.47 -17.73
CA TYR A 822 -0.26 -13.59 -18.85
C TYR A 822 0.62 -12.33 -18.89
N ARG A 823 0.66 -11.65 -20.04
CA ARG A 823 1.25 -10.31 -20.11
C ARG A 823 0.67 -9.41 -19.01
N GLY A 824 1.55 -8.71 -18.31
CA GLY A 824 1.16 -7.87 -17.19
C GLY A 824 0.97 -8.60 -15.84
N TYR A 825 1.08 -9.92 -15.74
CA TYR A 825 1.08 -10.65 -14.46
C TYR A 825 2.49 -11.12 -14.07
N TRP A 826 2.75 -11.25 -12.76
CA TRP A 826 4.03 -11.73 -12.21
C TRP A 826 5.28 -11.15 -12.90
N THR A 827 6.21 -11.98 -13.38
CA THR A 827 7.43 -11.59 -14.11
C THR A 827 7.18 -11.34 -15.61
N SER A 828 5.96 -11.56 -16.12
CA SER A 828 5.59 -11.27 -17.51
C SER A 828 5.50 -9.76 -17.78
N SER A 829 5.99 -9.38 -18.95
CA SER A 829 6.02 -8.00 -19.45
C SER A 829 4.73 -7.62 -20.19
N GLY A 830 4.57 -6.35 -20.55
CA GLY A 830 3.46 -5.88 -21.39
C GLY A 830 2.19 -5.49 -20.62
N ARG A 831 1.16 -5.04 -21.37
CA ARG A 831 -0.14 -4.61 -20.83
C ARG A 831 -1.23 -5.61 -21.21
N ALA A 832 -2.00 -6.06 -20.23
CA ALA A 832 -3.11 -6.98 -20.42
C ALA A 832 -4.25 -6.36 -21.26
N THR A 833 -4.59 -7.04 -22.35
CA THR A 833 -5.75 -6.78 -23.23
C THR A 833 -6.30 -8.14 -23.68
N GLN A 834 -7.58 -8.25 -24.04
CA GLN A 834 -8.13 -9.51 -24.55
C GLN A 834 -7.32 -10.07 -25.73
N SER A 835 -7.09 -9.26 -26.77
CA SER A 835 -6.32 -9.70 -27.95
C SER A 835 -4.89 -10.13 -27.60
N GLY A 836 -4.25 -9.44 -26.65
CA GLY A 836 -2.92 -9.79 -26.19
C GLY A 836 -2.90 -11.13 -25.45
N ILE A 837 -3.87 -11.36 -24.57
CA ILE A 837 -3.98 -12.61 -23.80
C ILE A 837 -4.34 -13.78 -24.72
N GLU A 838 -5.16 -13.57 -25.76
CA GLU A 838 -5.45 -14.60 -26.77
C GLU A 838 -4.16 -15.02 -27.50
N MET A 839 -3.28 -14.07 -27.86
CA MET A 839 -1.96 -14.37 -28.42
C MET A 839 -1.04 -15.09 -27.43
N ASP A 840 -1.06 -14.68 -26.16
CA ASP A 840 -0.27 -15.32 -25.09
C ASP A 840 -0.68 -16.79 -24.92
N ALA A 841 -1.98 -17.06 -24.91
CA ALA A 841 -2.52 -18.42 -24.79
C ALA A 841 -2.14 -19.31 -25.98
N GLN A 842 -2.19 -18.78 -27.21
CA GLN A 842 -1.76 -19.54 -28.40
C GLN A 842 -0.25 -19.81 -28.40
N ALA A 843 0.57 -18.83 -28.05
CA ALA A 843 2.02 -19.00 -27.94
C ALA A 843 2.38 -20.03 -26.86
N PHE A 844 1.67 -20.01 -25.73
CA PHE A 844 1.83 -20.98 -24.66
C PHE A 844 1.48 -22.40 -25.09
N LEU A 845 0.36 -22.62 -25.79
CA LEU A 845 0.01 -23.95 -26.30
C LEU A 845 0.98 -24.44 -27.36
N ASN A 846 1.46 -23.56 -28.26
CA ASN A 846 2.51 -23.88 -29.22
C ASN A 846 3.79 -24.34 -28.47
N TRP A 847 4.22 -23.59 -27.45
CA TRP A 847 5.39 -23.92 -26.65
C TRP A 847 5.27 -25.26 -25.92
N VAL A 848 4.10 -25.57 -25.33
CA VAL A 848 3.84 -26.87 -24.69
C VAL A 848 3.93 -28.00 -25.71
N SER A 849 3.29 -27.82 -26.88
CA SER A 849 3.35 -28.80 -27.96
C SER A 849 4.78 -29.01 -28.48
N GLU A 850 5.61 -27.97 -28.55
CA GLU A 850 7.01 -28.07 -29.02
C GLU A 850 7.92 -28.72 -27.98
N THR A 851 7.77 -28.33 -26.70
CA THR A 851 8.67 -28.72 -25.62
C THR A 851 8.46 -30.16 -25.18
N HIS A 852 7.21 -30.62 -25.13
CA HIS A 852 6.87 -31.95 -24.63
C HIS A 852 6.61 -32.99 -25.74
N ALA A 853 6.55 -32.60 -27.01
CA ALA A 853 6.45 -33.57 -28.10
C ALA A 853 7.80 -34.22 -28.38
N SER A 854 7.93 -35.49 -27.99
CA SER A 854 9.06 -36.36 -28.38
C SER A 854 8.56 -37.56 -29.21
N PRO A 855 9.39 -38.15 -30.09
CA PRO A 855 9.01 -39.36 -30.84
C PRO A 855 8.65 -40.56 -29.95
N GLU A 856 9.10 -40.54 -28.70
CA GLU A 856 8.96 -41.60 -27.71
C GLU A 856 7.74 -41.40 -26.79
N THR A 857 7.11 -40.22 -26.81
CA THR A 857 6.00 -39.86 -25.91
C THR A 857 4.71 -39.57 -26.67
N ASP A 858 3.60 -40.15 -26.22
CA ASP A 858 2.25 -39.82 -26.67
C ASP A 858 1.75 -38.63 -25.82
N LEU A 859 1.79 -37.42 -26.39
CA LEU A 859 1.50 -36.17 -25.67
C LEU A 859 0.00 -35.83 -25.73
N GLU A 860 -0.62 -35.69 -24.55
CA GLU A 860 -2.00 -35.21 -24.40
C GLU A 860 -2.02 -33.86 -23.68
N ILE A 861 -2.73 -32.87 -24.24
CA ILE A 861 -2.90 -31.56 -23.62
C ILE A 861 -4.29 -31.47 -22.96
N VAL A 862 -4.31 -31.18 -21.67
CA VAL A 862 -5.52 -30.86 -20.91
C VAL A 862 -5.52 -29.37 -20.61
N ILE A 863 -6.60 -28.67 -20.94
CA ILE A 863 -6.72 -27.23 -20.65
C ILE A 863 -7.58 -27.03 -19.43
N TRP A 864 -7.09 -26.26 -18.45
CA TRP A 864 -7.80 -25.91 -17.23
C TRP A 864 -7.84 -24.41 -17.07
N GLY A 865 -9.04 -23.82 -17.11
CA GLY A 865 -9.25 -22.40 -16.83
C GLY A 865 -10.08 -22.17 -15.58
N HIS A 866 -9.65 -21.21 -14.75
CA HIS A 866 -10.34 -20.80 -13.53
C HIS A 866 -10.93 -19.39 -13.69
N SER A 867 -12.21 -19.21 -13.36
CA SER A 867 -12.90 -17.90 -13.39
C SER A 867 -12.76 -17.21 -14.77
N LEU A 868 -12.24 -16.00 -14.85
CA LEU A 868 -11.90 -15.34 -16.13
C LEU A 868 -10.99 -16.20 -17.02
N GLY A 869 -10.10 -17.00 -16.42
CA GLY A 869 -9.24 -17.95 -17.13
C GLY A 869 -10.01 -19.06 -17.83
N ALA A 870 -11.24 -19.38 -17.42
CA ALA A 870 -12.12 -20.32 -18.12
C ALA A 870 -12.57 -19.77 -19.49
N ALA A 871 -12.78 -18.45 -19.59
CA ALA A 871 -13.06 -17.78 -20.86
C ALA A 871 -11.81 -17.72 -21.76
N VAL A 872 -10.63 -17.48 -21.17
CA VAL A 872 -9.35 -17.55 -21.89
C VAL A 872 -9.11 -18.96 -22.45
N ALA A 873 -9.28 -19.99 -21.61
CA ALA A 873 -9.18 -21.40 -21.97
C ALA A 873 -10.12 -21.77 -23.13
N SER A 874 -11.39 -21.37 -23.03
CA SER A 874 -12.39 -21.62 -24.10
C SER A 874 -12.02 -20.92 -25.42
N SER A 875 -11.53 -19.68 -25.36
CA SER A 875 -11.05 -18.97 -26.56
C SER A 875 -9.80 -19.64 -27.15
N ALA A 876 -8.89 -20.10 -26.27
CA ALA A 876 -7.66 -20.77 -26.67
C ALA A 876 -7.93 -22.10 -27.38
N VAL A 877 -8.82 -22.95 -26.82
CA VAL A 877 -9.26 -24.21 -27.43
C VAL A 877 -9.89 -23.96 -28.79
N SER A 878 -10.84 -23.02 -28.87
CA SER A 878 -11.57 -22.74 -30.11
C SER A 878 -10.66 -22.30 -31.25
N THR A 879 -9.58 -21.57 -30.93
CA THR A 879 -8.60 -21.10 -31.92
C THR A 879 -7.58 -22.18 -32.26
N TYR A 880 -7.13 -22.95 -31.26
CA TYR A 880 -6.11 -23.98 -31.43
C TYR A 880 -6.62 -25.16 -32.28
N ILE A 881 -7.85 -25.63 -32.03
CA ILE A 881 -8.46 -26.74 -32.78
C ILE A 881 -8.59 -26.40 -34.28
N ALA A 882 -8.98 -25.15 -34.60
CA ALA A 882 -9.05 -24.69 -35.99
C ALA A 882 -7.67 -24.73 -36.66
N ARG A 883 -6.62 -24.23 -35.99
CA ARG A 883 -5.23 -24.22 -36.49
C ARG A 883 -4.64 -25.62 -36.66
N GLN A 884 -4.95 -26.54 -35.73
CA GLN A 884 -4.48 -27.93 -35.77
C GLN A 884 -4.94 -28.64 -37.04
N HIS A 885 -6.19 -28.43 -37.46
CA HIS A 885 -6.76 -29.07 -38.65
C HIS A 885 -6.33 -28.39 -39.96
N GLU A 886 -6.00 -27.10 -39.95
CA GLU A 886 -5.47 -26.38 -41.11
C GLU A 886 -4.02 -26.77 -41.46
N GLY A 887 -3.42 -27.71 -40.73
CA GLY A 887 -2.03 -28.15 -40.95
C GLY A 887 -0.99 -27.07 -40.60
N GLN A 888 -1.40 -26.04 -39.85
CA GLN A 888 -0.47 -25.00 -39.41
C GLN A 888 0.50 -25.57 -38.36
N THR A 889 1.79 -25.40 -38.60
CA THR A 889 2.83 -25.80 -37.65
C THR A 889 2.95 -24.78 -36.52
N SER A 890 3.44 -25.22 -35.35
CA SER A 890 3.71 -24.34 -34.19
C SER A 890 4.72 -23.24 -34.52
N ASN A 891 5.62 -23.51 -35.49
CA ASN A 891 6.63 -22.62 -36.05
C ASN A 891 6.85 -22.90 -37.56
N PRO A 892 7.14 -21.90 -38.41
CA PRO A 892 7.47 -22.12 -39.82
C PRO A 892 8.72 -22.98 -40.03
N SER A 893 9.58 -23.09 -39.01
CA SER A 893 10.83 -23.84 -39.03
C SER A 893 10.72 -25.27 -38.50
N SER A 894 9.61 -25.64 -37.83
CA SER A 894 9.41 -26.97 -37.26
C SER A 894 8.25 -27.68 -37.97
N ASN A 895 8.55 -28.67 -38.81
CA ASN A 895 7.57 -29.52 -39.51
C ASN A 895 6.84 -30.51 -38.56
N ARG A 896 6.60 -30.16 -37.29
CA ARG A 896 5.92 -31.04 -36.32
C ARG A 896 4.43 -30.68 -36.22
N PRO A 897 3.52 -31.67 -36.25
CA PRO A 897 2.09 -31.43 -36.05
C PRO A 897 1.79 -30.99 -34.61
N LEU A 898 0.79 -30.12 -34.45
CA LEU A 898 0.30 -29.67 -33.15
C LEU A 898 -0.32 -30.83 -32.35
N ALA A 899 0.05 -30.94 -31.07
CA ALA A 899 -0.44 -31.99 -30.18
C ALA A 899 -1.94 -31.82 -29.88
N PRO A 900 -2.71 -32.92 -29.74
CA PRO A 900 -4.16 -32.86 -29.53
C PRO A 900 -4.53 -32.35 -28.14
N ILE A 901 -5.56 -31.51 -28.09
CA ILE A 901 -6.25 -31.14 -26.84
C ILE A 901 -7.27 -32.24 -26.55
N THR A 902 -7.11 -32.94 -25.43
CA THR A 902 -7.98 -34.06 -25.06
C THR A 902 -9.13 -33.64 -24.16
N ARG A 903 -8.97 -32.58 -23.35
CA ARG A 903 -9.97 -32.17 -22.35
C ARG A 903 -9.97 -30.67 -22.08
N LEU A 904 -11.14 -30.14 -21.71
CA LEU A 904 -11.32 -28.76 -21.24
C LEU A 904 -12.00 -28.75 -19.88
N ILE A 905 -11.35 -28.15 -18.88
CA ILE A 905 -11.88 -27.96 -17.52
C ILE A 905 -12.21 -26.48 -17.33
N LEU A 906 -13.47 -26.19 -16.99
CA LEU A 906 -13.99 -24.88 -16.67
C LEU A 906 -14.34 -24.82 -15.19
N GLU A 907 -13.46 -24.23 -14.39
CA GLU A 907 -13.65 -24.05 -12.94
C GLU A 907 -14.23 -22.67 -12.65
N ALA A 908 -15.36 -22.63 -11.92
CA ALA A 908 -16.10 -21.41 -11.56
C ALA A 908 -16.22 -20.41 -12.74
N PRO A 909 -16.67 -20.83 -13.93
CA PRO A 909 -16.56 -20.01 -15.13
C PRO A 909 -17.52 -18.83 -15.14
N THR A 910 -17.04 -17.70 -15.64
CA THR A 910 -17.91 -16.58 -16.04
C THR A 910 -18.51 -16.86 -17.41
N SER A 911 -19.82 -16.72 -17.61
CA SER A 911 -20.44 -16.91 -18.93
C SER A 911 -20.06 -15.83 -19.94
N SER A 912 -20.18 -14.56 -19.54
CA SER A 912 -19.81 -13.39 -20.34
C SER A 912 -19.54 -12.16 -19.47
N ILE A 913 -18.82 -11.15 -20.00
CA ILE A 913 -18.66 -9.87 -19.29
C ILE A 913 -20.00 -9.17 -19.06
N LYS A 914 -20.95 -9.33 -20.00
CA LYS A 914 -22.32 -8.82 -19.85
C LYS A 914 -22.98 -9.41 -18.61
N ASP A 915 -22.94 -10.73 -18.47
CA ASP A 915 -23.56 -11.41 -17.33
C ASP A 915 -22.86 -11.01 -16.03
N MET A 916 -21.52 -10.94 -16.03
CA MET A 916 -20.75 -10.46 -14.88
C MET A 916 -21.15 -9.03 -14.45
N LEU A 917 -21.32 -8.10 -15.39
CA LEU A 917 -21.77 -6.73 -15.09
C LEU A 917 -23.20 -6.69 -14.53
N ILE A 918 -24.09 -7.55 -15.03
CA ILE A 918 -25.46 -7.67 -14.50
C ILE A 918 -25.43 -8.20 -13.07
N SER A 919 -24.53 -9.14 -12.77
CA SER A 919 -24.39 -9.73 -11.43
C SER A 919 -23.75 -8.76 -10.43
N LEU A 920 -22.71 -8.04 -10.82
CA LEU A 920 -22.03 -7.06 -9.96
C LEU A 920 -22.88 -5.80 -9.73
N TYR A 921 -23.71 -5.42 -10.70
CA TYR A 921 -24.56 -4.24 -10.64
C TYR A 921 -26.03 -4.61 -10.93
N PRO A 922 -26.70 -5.33 -10.02
CA PRO A 922 -28.07 -5.81 -10.24
C PRO A 922 -29.11 -4.68 -10.28
N GLN A 923 -28.79 -3.51 -9.69
CA GLN A 923 -29.70 -2.38 -9.60
C GLN A 923 -30.02 -1.82 -10.99
N LYS A 924 -31.31 -1.86 -11.37
CA LYS A 924 -31.75 -1.46 -12.71
C LYS A 924 -31.51 0.01 -13.06
N TRP A 925 -31.45 0.86 -12.04
CA TRP A 925 -31.27 2.31 -12.15
C TRP A 925 -29.80 2.73 -12.27
N LEU A 926 -28.85 1.84 -11.97
CA LEU A 926 -27.44 2.09 -12.21
C LEU A 926 -27.09 1.85 -13.69
N PRO A 927 -26.28 2.72 -14.31
CA PRO A 927 -25.93 2.59 -15.73
C PRO A 927 -24.95 1.44 -16.00
N TYR A 928 -24.23 0.97 -14.97
CA TYR A 928 -23.05 0.11 -15.12
C TYR A 928 -23.35 -1.22 -15.81
N ARG A 929 -24.52 -1.82 -15.51
CA ARG A 929 -24.98 -3.05 -16.17
C ARG A 929 -25.26 -2.89 -17.67
N TYR A 930 -25.43 -1.66 -18.14
CA TYR A 930 -25.69 -1.32 -19.55
C TYR A 930 -24.44 -0.88 -20.29
N LEU A 931 -23.28 -0.82 -19.62
CA LEU A 931 -22.02 -0.42 -20.24
C LEU A 931 -21.39 -1.53 -21.11
N TRP A 932 -21.87 -2.76 -21.02
CA TRP A 932 -21.32 -3.91 -21.74
C TRP A 932 -21.19 -3.73 -23.27
N PRO A 933 -22.05 -3.00 -24.02
CA PRO A 933 -21.86 -2.80 -25.46
C PRO A 933 -20.65 -1.93 -25.79
N PHE A 934 -20.18 -1.11 -24.85
CA PHE A 934 -19.02 -0.23 -24.99
C PHE A 934 -17.72 -0.89 -24.49
N SER A 935 -17.82 -2.13 -24.02
CA SER A 935 -16.73 -2.92 -23.46
C SER A 935 -15.78 -3.38 -24.56
N TRP A 936 -14.48 -3.11 -24.42
CA TRP A 936 -13.45 -3.60 -25.35
C TRP A 936 -13.11 -5.08 -25.17
N ASN A 937 -13.40 -5.64 -23.99
CA ASN A 937 -13.30 -7.07 -23.74
C ASN A 937 -14.71 -7.66 -23.75
N THR A 938 -14.91 -8.82 -24.38
CA THR A 938 -16.21 -9.48 -24.46
C THR A 938 -16.24 -10.81 -23.72
N TRP A 939 -15.14 -11.56 -23.72
CA TRP A 939 -14.97 -12.89 -23.12
C TRP A 939 -16.28 -13.68 -22.98
N ASP A 940 -16.76 -14.25 -24.09
CA ASP A 940 -18.03 -14.97 -24.15
C ASP A 940 -17.80 -16.47 -24.41
N ILE A 941 -18.01 -17.29 -23.37
CA ILE A 941 -17.83 -18.74 -23.46
C ILE A 941 -18.88 -19.37 -24.37
N LYS A 942 -20.14 -18.89 -24.33
CA LYS A 942 -21.24 -19.44 -25.14
C LYS A 942 -20.98 -19.23 -26.63
N ALA A 943 -20.43 -18.07 -26.99
CA ALA A 943 -20.00 -17.78 -28.36
C ALA A 943 -18.86 -18.70 -28.81
N LYS A 944 -17.87 -18.95 -27.93
CA LYS A 944 -16.75 -19.85 -28.25
C LYS A 944 -17.17 -21.32 -28.36
N MET A 945 -18.09 -21.80 -27.52
CA MET A 945 -18.69 -23.13 -27.68
C MET A 945 -19.40 -23.28 -29.02
N LYS A 946 -20.18 -22.28 -29.44
CA LYS A 946 -20.83 -22.26 -30.76
C LYS A 946 -19.80 -22.23 -31.90
N GLN A 947 -18.70 -21.51 -31.73
CA GLN A 947 -17.61 -21.48 -32.72
C GLN A 947 -16.96 -22.88 -32.87
N MET A 948 -16.72 -23.58 -31.75
CA MET A 948 -16.22 -24.96 -31.77
C MET A 948 -17.17 -25.92 -32.47
N THR A 949 -18.48 -25.82 -32.22
CA THR A 949 -19.47 -26.70 -32.86
C THR A 949 -19.62 -26.39 -34.35
N THR A 950 -19.59 -25.10 -34.72
CA THR A 950 -19.59 -24.70 -36.13
C THR A 950 -18.37 -25.29 -36.86
N TRP A 951 -17.20 -25.30 -36.21
CA TRP A 951 -16.02 -25.95 -36.77
C TRP A 951 -16.18 -27.48 -36.88
N ARG A 952 -16.77 -28.15 -35.89
CA ARG A 952 -17.08 -29.59 -35.95
C ARG A 952 -18.00 -29.93 -37.12
N ASP A 953 -19.02 -29.11 -37.32
CA ASP A 953 -20.13 -29.36 -38.27
C ASP A 953 -19.82 -28.86 -39.70
N GLN A 954 -18.74 -28.11 -39.90
CA GLN A 954 -18.31 -27.65 -41.23
C GLN A 954 -17.86 -28.83 -42.11
N PRO A 955 -18.34 -28.93 -43.36
CA PRO A 955 -17.87 -29.96 -44.29
C PRO A 955 -16.39 -29.76 -44.60
N GLY A 956 -15.59 -30.83 -44.49
CA GLY A 956 -14.16 -30.79 -44.75
C GLY A 956 -13.85 -30.31 -46.16
N SER A 957 -13.12 -29.21 -46.30
CA SER A 957 -12.52 -28.80 -47.57
C SER A 957 -11.28 -29.65 -47.82
N GLN A 958 -11.40 -30.75 -48.54
CA GLN A 958 -10.27 -31.27 -49.32
C GLN A 958 -10.69 -31.73 -50.72
N ILE A 959 -9.78 -31.42 -51.63
CA ILE A 959 -9.69 -31.71 -53.05
C ILE A 959 -9.95 -33.22 -53.31
N PRO A 960 -10.69 -33.59 -54.37
CA PRO A 960 -11.09 -34.98 -54.62
C PRO A 960 -9.93 -35.81 -55.19
N ASN A 961 -8.88 -36.09 -54.41
CA ASN A 961 -7.76 -36.92 -54.83
C ASN A 961 -7.17 -37.79 -53.70
N SER A 962 -7.99 -38.51 -52.95
CA SER A 962 -7.65 -39.83 -52.38
C SER A 962 -8.93 -40.46 -51.82
N GLY A 963 -9.11 -41.77 -52.03
CA GLY A 963 -10.32 -42.52 -51.66
C GLY A 963 -10.49 -42.81 -50.17
N ASP A 964 -10.04 -41.91 -49.29
CA ASP A 964 -10.13 -42.07 -47.84
C ASP A 964 -11.47 -41.50 -47.33
N THR A 965 -12.21 -42.29 -46.55
CA THR A 965 -13.43 -41.83 -45.87
C THR A 965 -13.14 -40.63 -44.96
N PRO A 966 -13.93 -39.54 -45.01
CA PRO A 966 -13.69 -38.36 -44.19
C PRO A 966 -13.77 -38.72 -42.70
N ILE A 967 -12.66 -38.52 -41.98
CA ILE A 967 -12.58 -38.74 -40.53
C ILE A 967 -13.48 -37.70 -39.84
N PRO A 968 -14.41 -38.12 -38.97
CA PRO A 968 -15.29 -37.18 -38.27
C PRO A 968 -14.49 -36.31 -37.30
N ARG A 969 -14.71 -34.98 -37.37
CA ARG A 969 -14.11 -34.02 -36.44
C ARG A 969 -14.66 -34.27 -35.03
N SER A 970 -13.78 -34.44 -34.05
CA SER A 970 -14.15 -34.58 -32.63
C SER A 970 -13.76 -33.33 -31.85
N LEU A 971 -14.54 -33.03 -30.80
CA LEU A 971 -14.27 -31.93 -29.86
C LEU A 971 -13.92 -32.53 -28.49
N PRO A 972 -13.05 -31.88 -27.70
CA PRO A 972 -12.71 -32.36 -26.37
C PRO A 972 -13.93 -32.27 -25.43
N PRO A 973 -14.18 -33.30 -24.59
CA PRO A 973 -15.20 -33.21 -23.56
C PRO A 973 -14.89 -32.07 -22.58
N ILE A 974 -15.95 -31.45 -22.08
CA ILE A 974 -15.89 -30.28 -21.19
C ILE A 974 -16.30 -30.70 -19.77
N PHE A 975 -15.50 -30.36 -18.77
CA PHE A 975 -15.85 -30.55 -17.36
C PHE A 975 -16.13 -29.21 -16.69
N LEU A 976 -17.35 -29.04 -16.20
CA LEU A 976 -17.82 -27.86 -15.50
C LEU A 976 -17.75 -28.09 -13.98
N LEU A 977 -16.80 -27.44 -13.32
CA LEU A 977 -16.63 -27.52 -11.87
C LEU A 977 -17.17 -26.24 -11.21
N SER A 978 -18.31 -26.33 -10.53
CA SER A 978 -18.99 -25.19 -9.91
C SER A 978 -18.86 -25.22 -8.39
N ALA A 979 -18.71 -24.04 -7.79
CA ALA A 979 -18.76 -23.83 -6.34
C ALA A 979 -20.20 -23.54 -5.90
N GLU A 980 -20.73 -24.24 -4.90
CA GLU A 980 -22.12 -24.03 -4.43
C GLU A 980 -22.31 -22.67 -3.75
N LYS A 981 -21.31 -22.23 -2.97
CA LYS A 981 -21.35 -20.96 -2.23
C LYS A 981 -20.45 -19.92 -2.88
N ASP A 982 -20.45 -19.87 -4.21
CA ASP A 982 -19.67 -18.89 -4.97
C ASP A 982 -20.21 -17.47 -4.75
N GLU A 983 -19.36 -16.61 -4.21
CA GLU A 983 -19.64 -15.21 -3.93
C GLU A 983 -19.47 -14.29 -5.14
N VAL A 984 -18.82 -14.78 -6.21
CA VAL A 984 -18.47 -14.02 -7.41
C VAL A 984 -19.35 -14.41 -8.59
N ILE A 985 -19.55 -15.71 -8.81
CA ILE A 985 -20.30 -16.27 -9.94
C ILE A 985 -21.72 -16.59 -9.49
N PRO A 986 -22.75 -16.04 -10.16
CA PRO A 986 -24.13 -16.38 -9.83
C PRO A 986 -24.44 -17.86 -10.05
N SER A 987 -25.30 -18.41 -9.18
CA SER A 987 -25.74 -19.81 -9.22
C SER A 987 -26.39 -20.23 -10.54
N TYR A 988 -27.00 -19.30 -11.29
CA TYR A 988 -27.65 -19.60 -12.58
C TYR A 988 -26.66 -19.77 -13.74
N VAL A 989 -25.41 -19.32 -13.62
CA VAL A 989 -24.44 -19.33 -14.72
C VAL A 989 -24.04 -20.76 -15.13
N PRO A 990 -23.69 -21.67 -14.20
CA PRO A 990 -23.46 -23.08 -14.51
C PRO A 990 -24.63 -23.74 -15.23
N ASP A 991 -25.87 -23.53 -14.76
CA ASP A 991 -27.08 -24.08 -15.39
C ASP A 991 -27.23 -23.62 -16.84
N GLN A 992 -26.99 -22.34 -17.10
CA GLN A 992 -27.07 -21.78 -18.45
C GLN A 992 -25.98 -22.32 -19.37
N LEU A 993 -24.74 -22.49 -18.88
CA LEU A 993 -23.66 -23.05 -19.67
C LEU A 993 -23.94 -24.52 -20.00
N GLU A 994 -24.50 -25.28 -19.06
CA GLU A 994 -24.89 -26.67 -19.27
C GLU A 994 -26.01 -26.83 -20.29
N GLN A 995 -27.08 -26.04 -20.16
CA GLN A 995 -28.18 -26.06 -21.12
C GLN A 995 -27.70 -25.66 -22.52
N HIS A 996 -26.79 -24.68 -22.62
CA HIS A 996 -26.22 -24.23 -23.89
C HIS A 996 -25.27 -25.26 -24.51
N ALA A 997 -24.46 -25.96 -23.72
CA ALA A 997 -23.62 -27.04 -24.21
C ALA A 997 -24.46 -28.22 -24.72
N LYS A 998 -25.51 -28.60 -23.98
CA LYS A 998 -26.47 -29.65 -24.38
C LYS A 998 -27.20 -29.30 -25.67
N SER A 999 -27.63 -28.05 -25.85
CA SER A 999 -28.32 -27.61 -27.08
C SER A 999 -27.43 -27.63 -28.32
N LEU A 1000 -26.11 -27.54 -28.14
CA LEU A 1000 -25.10 -27.64 -29.19
C LEU A 1000 -24.58 -29.08 -29.41
N GLY A 1001 -25.06 -30.05 -28.62
CA GLY A 1001 -24.60 -31.43 -28.66
C GLY A 1001 -23.12 -31.58 -28.27
N LEU A 1002 -22.64 -30.80 -27.29
CA LEU A 1002 -21.31 -30.94 -26.71
C LEU A 1002 -21.34 -31.93 -25.53
N GLU A 1003 -20.33 -32.79 -25.46
CA GLU A 1003 -20.12 -33.68 -24.32
C GLU A 1003 -19.65 -32.83 -23.12
N MET A 1004 -20.50 -32.71 -22.10
CA MET A 1004 -20.21 -31.93 -20.92
C MET A 1004 -20.64 -32.65 -19.63
N GLU A 1005 -19.71 -32.76 -18.70
CA GLU A 1005 -19.93 -33.26 -17.35
C GLU A 1005 -19.92 -32.10 -16.35
N ARG A 1006 -20.79 -32.13 -15.33
CA ARG A 1006 -20.87 -31.09 -14.30
C ARG A 1006 -20.69 -31.68 -12.91
N LYS A 1007 -19.94 -30.97 -12.06
CA LYS A 1007 -19.85 -31.22 -10.63
C LYS A 1007 -20.05 -29.95 -9.84
N ASP A 1008 -21.09 -29.92 -9.01
CA ASP A 1008 -21.30 -28.90 -7.99
C ASP A 1008 -20.64 -29.36 -6.67
N VAL A 1009 -19.77 -28.52 -6.12
CA VAL A 1009 -19.01 -28.82 -4.91
C VAL A 1009 -19.65 -28.17 -3.70
N LEU A 1010 -20.20 -29.01 -2.81
CA LEU A 1010 -20.95 -28.54 -1.64
C LEU A 1010 -20.08 -27.70 -0.70
N GLY A 1011 -20.61 -26.53 -0.32
CA GLY A 1011 -19.97 -25.59 0.59
C GLY A 1011 -18.64 -24.99 0.11
N ALA A 1012 -18.25 -25.20 -1.15
CA ALA A 1012 -17.07 -24.56 -1.73
C ALA A 1012 -17.36 -23.09 -2.05
N MET A 1013 -16.39 -22.22 -1.73
CA MET A 1013 -16.31 -20.82 -2.20
C MET A 1013 -15.57 -20.75 -3.54
N HIS A 1014 -15.48 -19.56 -4.16
CA HIS A 1014 -15.02 -19.36 -5.55
C HIS A 1014 -13.72 -20.11 -5.95
N ILE A 1015 -12.73 -20.23 -5.05
CA ILE A 1015 -11.43 -20.89 -5.32
C ILE A 1015 -11.29 -22.28 -4.66
N GLU A 1016 -12.29 -22.72 -3.90
CA GLU A 1016 -12.18 -23.91 -3.04
C GLU A 1016 -12.60 -25.21 -3.73
N SER A 1017 -13.21 -25.15 -4.91
CA SER A 1017 -13.74 -26.35 -5.58
C SER A 1017 -12.69 -27.46 -5.75
N PRO A 1018 -11.45 -27.20 -6.21
CA PRO A 1018 -10.41 -28.23 -6.29
C PRO A 1018 -9.74 -28.54 -4.94
N LEU A 1019 -9.94 -27.71 -3.90
CA LEU A 1019 -9.42 -27.95 -2.55
C LEU A 1019 -10.30 -28.90 -1.76
N LYS A 1020 -11.62 -28.88 -1.97
CA LYS A 1020 -12.53 -29.85 -1.34
C LYS A 1020 -12.29 -31.24 -1.93
N LEU A 1021 -12.45 -32.27 -1.10
CA LEU A 1021 -12.20 -33.65 -1.49
C LEU A 1021 -13.06 -34.08 -2.68
N ASP A 1022 -14.35 -33.74 -2.66
CA ASP A 1022 -15.32 -34.14 -3.69
C ASP A 1022 -15.03 -33.53 -5.06
N GLY A 1023 -14.75 -32.22 -5.09
CA GLY A 1023 -14.40 -31.52 -6.32
C GLY A 1023 -13.07 -31.99 -6.89
N ARG A 1024 -12.05 -32.18 -6.03
CA ARG A 1024 -10.75 -32.72 -6.42
C ARG A 1024 -10.85 -34.11 -7.00
N LYS A 1025 -11.57 -35.03 -6.34
CA LYS A 1025 -11.76 -36.40 -6.81
C LYS A 1025 -12.44 -36.42 -8.17
N ALA A 1026 -13.53 -35.66 -8.35
CA ALA A 1026 -14.24 -35.59 -9.62
C ALA A 1026 -13.35 -35.02 -10.74
N MET A 1027 -12.59 -33.95 -10.47
CA MET A 1027 -11.67 -33.37 -11.45
C MET A 1027 -10.53 -34.33 -11.82
N VAL A 1028 -9.94 -35.01 -10.84
CA VAL A 1028 -8.88 -36.02 -11.07
C VAL A 1028 -9.44 -37.20 -11.86
N GLN A 1029 -10.63 -37.71 -11.51
CA GLN A 1029 -11.29 -38.76 -12.26
C GLN A 1029 -11.57 -38.34 -13.70
N PHE A 1030 -12.06 -37.13 -13.92
CA PHE A 1030 -12.26 -36.60 -15.27
C PHE A 1030 -10.94 -36.58 -16.06
N ILE A 1031 -9.83 -36.11 -15.47
CA ILE A 1031 -8.54 -36.10 -16.16
C ILE A 1031 -8.04 -37.53 -16.46
N LEU A 1032 -8.23 -38.47 -15.53
CA LEU A 1032 -7.72 -39.84 -15.62
C LEU A 1032 -8.58 -40.77 -16.49
N ASN A 1033 -9.89 -40.57 -16.56
CA ASN A 1033 -10.84 -41.39 -17.32
C ASN A 1033 -10.70 -41.15 -18.82
N GLY A 1034 -9.50 -41.29 -19.39
CA GLY A 1034 -9.20 -41.12 -20.80
C GLY A 1034 -10.22 -41.85 -21.67
N THR A 1035 -10.98 -41.11 -22.48
CA THR A 1035 -11.59 -41.72 -23.64
C THR A 1035 -10.44 -42.19 -24.51
N THR A 1036 -10.42 -43.49 -24.81
CA THR A 1036 -9.81 -43.99 -26.02
C THR A 1036 -10.52 -43.30 -27.17
N LEU A 1037 -10.11 -42.08 -27.53
CA LEU A 1037 -10.29 -41.61 -28.90
C LEU A 1037 -9.69 -42.73 -29.76
N PRO A 1038 -10.46 -43.38 -30.65
CA PRO A 1038 -9.92 -44.43 -31.49
C PRO A 1038 -8.71 -43.84 -32.20
N ARG A 1039 -7.55 -44.45 -31.95
CA ARG A 1039 -6.31 -44.12 -32.64
C ARG A 1039 -6.60 -44.18 -34.15
N THR A 1040 -6.22 -43.12 -34.82
CA THR A 1040 -5.87 -43.15 -36.25
C THR A 1040 -4.65 -44.03 -36.44
#